data_AF-A0A1E3QHY9-F1
#
_entry.id   AF-A0A1E3QHY9-F1
#
_cell.length_a   1.000
_cell.length_b   1.000
_cell.length_c   1.000
_cell.angle_alpha   90.00
_cell.angle_beta   90.00
_cell.angle_gamma   90.00
#
_symmetry.space_group_name_H-M   'P 1'
#
loop_
_entity.id
_entity.type
_entity.pdbx_description
1 polymer ?
#
loop_
_entity_poly.entity_id
_entity_poly.type
_entity_poly.pdbx_seq_one_letter_code
_entity_poly.pdbx_strand_id
1 'polypeptide(L)'
;MPLDFKDKVVIVTGAGSGLGKVYALDFAARGAKVVVNDLGGSLKGDGASSKNADIVVAEIKAAGGQAVANYDNVLDGANIVKTAVEAFGTVHVIINNAGILRDSAFKNMPEKDFKLVLDVHLNGAYKVTKAAWPYFRDQKYGRIVNTASPAGLYGNFGQANYATAKLALVGFAETLAKEGAKYNIRANVIAPLAKSRMTEDLLPPDVLEKILPEKVSPLVQYLAHADNQTSGAIFEVAGGFFGQVKWQRSSGQIFRGDEETFTPEAILNQFDSIMDFGEKPFNVKTSYPTQVSDYLSILEESKKVTKPNPQGNTKIDLTGKVVLITGAGAGLGRSHALWFARYGATVVVNDFKDPHSVVAEIIAKGGKALADKHDVVTQAPEIVKHVLDTYGRIDVLVNNAGILRDKSFLKMTDADWDLVINVHIIGTFNLCKLVWPVFVQQKFGRIINTTSTSGIYGSFGQANYAAAKCGIVSFSKTLAVEGKKNNILVNTIAPHAETAMTLTIFGEGELNKFPPSHVSPMVVLLASDQVPVTGETFEVGAAWVGNTRFQRAKGVVHLASDKSPFDIDWVAAHFAEAQDFSSGAVAIKSPAESSMAIMASLGGDEDDEDEEDEEDEESANEFYELSPRNIMLYNLGIGAQYDELKYVFEGSKDFQAIPSIGVIPAMVQCDDGYDLDSYLKNFNPMKLLHGEQYLKIKQWPIPTDAKLTTTAHPVQITQKGKNVVCVGGFDTIDKATGNPVFYNEMTTFIRDAQGESKVYSPRPAFATTSFDAPKRAPDYVVEKKTSDNQAALYRLSGDYNPLHIDPGFAKGGNFDKPILHGLCSFGVSAKALVDKFGNFEEAKLRFTSVVYPGETLKVEAWKEGKDVVIFRTTVVERNVIVINNAAVKILGNGSAKL
;
A
#
# COMPACT_ATOMS: atom_id res chain seq x y z
N MET A 1 38.85 13.75 -8.17
CA MET A 1 38.59 15.02 -7.48
C MET A 1 37.19 14.92 -6.90
N PRO A 2 36.94 15.42 -5.68
CA PRO A 2 35.60 15.41 -5.11
C PRO A 2 34.64 16.20 -6.01
N LEU A 3 33.40 15.74 -6.15
CA LEU A 3 32.39 16.43 -6.95
C LEU A 3 32.06 17.79 -6.32
N ASP A 4 32.22 18.86 -7.10
CA ASP A 4 32.00 20.24 -6.65
C ASP A 4 30.97 20.98 -7.52
N PHE A 5 30.44 22.06 -6.97
CA PHE A 5 29.45 22.93 -7.62
C PHE A 5 30.02 24.30 -7.94
N LYS A 6 31.34 24.40 -8.17
CA LYS A 6 31.98 25.67 -8.46
C LYS A 6 31.29 26.34 -9.65
N ASP A 7 30.99 27.62 -9.45
CA ASP A 7 30.28 28.49 -10.40
C ASP A 7 28.85 28.07 -10.77
N LYS A 8 28.28 27.02 -10.15
CA LYS A 8 26.86 26.69 -10.31
C LYS A 8 26.02 27.61 -9.44
N VAL A 9 24.88 28.02 -10.01
CA VAL A 9 23.89 28.87 -9.34
C VAL A 9 22.69 28.00 -9.03
N VAL A 10 22.39 27.86 -7.75
CA VAL A 10 21.39 26.93 -7.23
C VAL A 10 20.29 27.72 -6.54
N ILE A 11 19.05 27.58 -7.01
CA ILE A 11 17.87 28.07 -6.32
C ILE A 11 17.31 26.93 -5.48
N VAL A 12 17.17 27.17 -4.17
CA VAL A 12 16.47 26.25 -3.26
C VAL A 12 15.25 26.96 -2.71
N THR A 13 14.06 26.45 -3.03
CA THR A 13 12.79 27.00 -2.51
C THR A 13 12.45 26.39 -1.15
N GLY A 14 11.87 27.18 -0.24
CA GLY A 14 11.58 26.74 1.14
C GLY A 14 12.85 26.39 1.91
N ALA A 15 13.89 27.23 1.76
CA ALA A 15 15.24 26.97 2.24
C ALA A 15 15.57 27.62 3.59
N GLY A 16 14.59 28.21 4.28
CA GLY A 16 14.81 28.84 5.58
C GLY A 16 14.92 27.85 6.74
N SER A 17 14.49 26.59 6.55
CA SER A 17 14.56 25.53 7.56
C SER A 17 14.51 24.13 6.94
N GLY A 18 14.66 23.08 7.78
CA GLY A 18 14.49 21.68 7.37
C GLY A 18 15.41 21.26 6.22
N LEU A 19 14.90 20.40 5.33
CA LEU A 19 15.63 19.87 4.18
C LEU A 19 16.20 20.99 3.28
N GLY A 20 15.41 22.02 3.00
CA GLY A 20 15.84 23.13 2.13
C GLY A 20 17.03 23.89 2.69
N LYS A 21 17.07 24.12 4.01
CA LYS A 21 18.23 24.73 4.68
C LYS A 21 19.48 23.86 4.52
N VAL A 22 19.35 22.55 4.76
CA VAL A 22 20.47 21.60 4.63
C VAL A 22 21.00 21.57 3.21
N TYR A 23 20.13 21.50 2.20
CA TYR A 23 20.55 21.56 0.80
C TYR A 23 21.32 22.85 0.49
N ALA A 24 20.80 24.01 0.94
CA ALA A 24 21.45 25.30 0.70
C ALA A 24 22.86 25.37 1.30
N LEU A 25 23.03 24.88 2.53
CA LEU A 25 24.33 24.81 3.20
C LEU A 25 25.28 23.86 2.46
N ASP A 26 24.82 22.65 2.11
CA ASP A 26 25.68 21.63 1.49
C ASP A 26 26.09 22.01 0.06
N PHE A 27 25.20 22.61 -0.74
CA PHE A 27 25.56 23.14 -2.06
C PHE A 27 26.60 24.27 -1.93
N ALA A 28 26.41 25.19 -0.97
CA ALA A 28 27.36 26.27 -0.74
C ALA A 28 28.73 25.77 -0.26
N ALA A 29 28.75 24.76 0.62
CA ALA A 29 29.98 24.11 1.09
C ALA A 29 30.79 23.47 -0.05
N ARG A 30 30.11 23.08 -1.13
CA ARG A 30 30.74 22.58 -2.37
C ARG A 30 30.95 23.66 -3.44
N GLY A 31 30.90 24.94 -3.07
CA GLY A 31 31.27 26.06 -3.95
C GLY A 31 30.16 26.62 -4.84
N ALA A 32 28.90 26.21 -4.64
CA ALA A 32 27.76 26.80 -5.32
C ALA A 32 27.48 28.24 -4.87
N LYS A 33 26.86 29.02 -5.75
CA LYS A 33 26.22 30.31 -5.45
C LYS A 33 24.73 30.07 -5.22
N VAL A 34 24.25 30.26 -3.99
CA VAL A 34 22.93 29.79 -3.58
C VAL A 34 21.92 30.95 -3.45
N VAL A 35 20.75 30.80 -4.07
CA VAL A 35 19.58 31.62 -3.78
C VAL A 35 18.74 30.88 -2.75
N VAL A 36 18.67 31.42 -1.54
CA VAL A 36 17.88 30.89 -0.42
C VAL A 36 16.52 31.56 -0.48
N ASN A 37 15.54 30.89 -1.09
CA ASN A 37 14.16 31.37 -1.13
C ASN A 37 13.39 30.84 0.09
N ASP A 38 12.79 31.73 0.87
CA ASP A 38 11.84 31.38 1.93
C ASP A 38 10.88 32.53 2.21
N LEU A 39 9.57 32.24 2.19
CA LEU A 39 8.52 33.21 2.50
C LEU A 39 8.46 33.54 4.01
N GLY A 40 9.04 32.70 4.86
CA GLY A 40 9.08 32.87 6.32
C GLY A 40 7.87 32.31 7.07
N GLY A 41 7.10 31.41 6.47
CA GLY A 41 5.92 30.77 7.08
C GLY A 41 6.23 29.41 7.70
N SER A 42 5.39 28.96 8.65
CA SER A 42 5.48 27.61 9.22
C SER A 42 5.07 26.52 8.20
N LEU A 43 5.22 25.23 8.53
CA LEU A 43 4.66 24.12 7.74
C LEU A 43 3.12 24.18 7.62
N LYS A 44 2.47 24.94 8.50
CA LYS A 44 1.04 25.28 8.40
C LYS A 44 0.83 26.60 7.66
N GLY A 45 1.83 27.22 7.06
CA GLY A 45 1.71 28.48 6.31
C GLY A 45 1.32 29.69 7.15
N ASP A 46 1.43 29.60 8.48
CA ASP A 46 1.19 30.73 9.39
C ASP A 46 2.49 31.55 9.56
N GLY A 47 2.37 32.87 9.54
CA GLY A 47 3.48 33.82 9.69
C GLY A 47 4.23 34.13 8.39
N ALA A 48 4.95 35.26 8.38
CA ALA A 48 5.88 35.65 7.32
C ALA A 48 7.06 36.37 7.97
N SER A 49 8.07 35.62 8.41
CA SER A 49 9.32 36.16 8.93
C SER A 49 10.45 35.93 7.93
N SER A 50 10.77 36.95 7.14
CA SER A 50 11.90 36.96 6.19
C SER A 50 13.25 36.60 6.82
N LYS A 51 13.35 36.67 8.15
CA LYS A 51 14.55 36.36 8.94
C LYS A 51 15.11 34.95 8.69
N ASN A 52 14.30 33.96 8.32
CA ASN A 52 14.80 32.59 8.17
C ASN A 52 15.75 32.45 6.98
N ALA A 53 15.41 33.03 5.82
CA ALA A 53 16.31 33.06 4.67
C ALA A 53 17.60 33.83 4.99
N ASP A 54 17.48 34.98 5.68
CA ASP A 54 18.64 35.80 6.07
C ASP A 54 19.60 35.04 7.00
N ILE A 55 19.08 34.27 7.95
CA ILE A 55 19.89 33.44 8.86
C ILE A 55 20.71 32.43 8.06
N VAL A 56 20.09 31.69 7.14
CA VAL A 56 20.79 30.69 6.33
C VAL A 56 21.83 31.35 5.40
N VAL A 57 21.52 32.51 4.82
CA VAL A 57 22.49 33.28 4.03
C VAL A 57 23.67 33.75 4.88
N ALA A 58 23.43 34.21 6.11
CA ALA A 58 24.47 34.62 7.03
C ALA A 58 25.37 33.43 7.42
N GLU A 59 24.80 32.26 7.68
CA GLU A 59 25.53 31.01 7.94
C GLU A 59 26.43 30.63 6.75
N ILE A 60 25.89 30.66 5.52
CA ILE A 60 26.66 30.37 4.29
C ILE A 60 27.83 31.36 4.14
N LYS A 61 27.58 32.67 4.31
CA LYS A 61 28.62 33.70 4.18
C LYS A 61 29.69 33.58 5.27
N ALA A 62 29.29 33.26 6.50
CA ALA A 62 30.22 33.05 7.61
C ALA A 62 31.14 31.84 7.37
N ALA A 63 30.64 30.81 6.68
CA ALA A 63 31.42 29.66 6.22
C ALA A 63 32.25 29.93 4.95
N GLY A 64 32.24 31.17 4.41
CA GLY A 64 32.99 31.57 3.22
C GLY A 64 32.29 31.29 1.88
N GLY A 65 31.04 30.83 1.89
CA GLY A 65 30.23 30.59 0.70
C GLY A 65 29.56 31.84 0.14
N GLN A 66 28.88 31.70 -1.00
CA GLN A 66 28.14 32.77 -1.66
C GLN A 66 26.64 32.49 -1.64
N ALA A 67 25.85 33.39 -1.05
CA ALA A 67 24.41 33.28 -1.06
C ALA A 67 23.68 34.63 -1.04
N VAL A 68 22.46 34.64 -1.56
CA VAL A 68 21.51 35.76 -1.51
C VAL A 68 20.14 35.25 -1.07
N ALA A 69 19.44 36.04 -0.25
CA ALA A 69 18.11 35.70 0.22
C ALA A 69 17.06 36.16 -0.79
N ASN A 70 15.98 35.40 -0.90
CA ASN A 70 14.79 35.79 -1.62
C ASN A 70 13.56 35.49 -0.74
N TYR A 71 12.58 36.40 -0.74
CA TYR A 71 11.41 36.34 0.15
C TYR A 71 10.08 36.19 -0.60
N ASP A 72 10.14 35.99 -1.92
CA ASP A 72 8.96 35.88 -2.76
C ASP A 72 8.22 34.56 -2.51
N ASN A 73 6.91 34.57 -2.73
CA ASN A 73 6.13 33.35 -2.77
C ASN A 73 6.57 32.51 -3.99
N VAL A 74 6.54 31.19 -3.88
CA VAL A 74 6.89 30.30 -5.01
C VAL A 74 5.99 30.48 -6.24
N LEU A 75 4.78 31.02 -6.06
CA LEU A 75 3.93 31.43 -7.18
C LEU A 75 4.51 32.60 -7.99
N ASP A 76 5.33 33.44 -7.36
CA ASP A 76 6.07 34.55 -7.97
C ASP A 76 7.45 34.09 -8.49
N GLY A 77 7.51 32.88 -9.07
CA GLY A 77 8.76 32.23 -9.48
C GLY A 77 9.65 33.06 -10.42
N ALA A 78 9.07 34.00 -11.17
CA ALA A 78 9.82 34.96 -11.98
C ALA A 78 10.70 35.89 -11.14
N ASN A 79 10.23 36.34 -9.97
CA ASN A 79 11.00 37.17 -9.05
C ASN A 79 12.14 36.37 -8.41
N ILE A 80 11.88 35.10 -8.05
CA ILE A 80 12.89 34.20 -7.48
C ILE A 80 14.05 34.00 -8.48
N VAL A 81 13.73 33.70 -9.74
CA VAL A 81 14.74 33.54 -10.80
C VAL A 81 15.43 34.88 -11.11
N LYS A 82 14.69 36.00 -11.09
CA LYS A 82 15.27 37.33 -11.24
C LYS A 82 16.33 37.61 -10.17
N THR A 83 16.10 37.26 -8.91
CA THR A 83 17.13 37.37 -7.86
C THR A 83 18.40 36.59 -8.19
N ALA A 84 18.27 35.36 -8.72
CA ALA A 84 19.43 34.57 -9.14
C ALA A 84 20.23 35.26 -10.26
N VAL A 85 19.52 35.79 -11.26
CA VAL A 85 20.12 36.44 -12.42
C VAL A 85 20.77 37.77 -12.04
N GLU A 86 20.14 38.58 -11.19
CA GLU A 86 20.70 39.85 -10.73
C GLU A 86 21.93 39.66 -9.85
N ALA A 87 21.93 38.64 -8.98
CA ALA A 87 23.05 38.38 -8.08
C ALA A 87 24.21 37.63 -8.76
N PHE A 88 23.90 36.69 -9.66
CA PHE A 88 24.87 35.70 -10.16
C PHE A 88 24.88 35.51 -11.68
N GLY A 89 24.05 36.24 -12.42
CA GLY A 89 24.04 36.30 -13.88
C GLY A 89 23.22 35.21 -14.60
N THR A 90 22.89 34.11 -13.93
CA THR A 90 22.10 33.00 -14.50
C THR A 90 21.54 32.11 -13.38
N VAL A 91 20.88 31.01 -13.75
CA VAL A 91 20.52 29.89 -12.89
C VAL A 91 20.95 28.57 -13.54
N HIS A 92 21.42 27.60 -12.75
CA HIS A 92 21.88 26.29 -13.23
C HIS A 92 21.08 25.12 -12.64
N VAL A 93 20.64 25.26 -11.39
CA VAL A 93 19.94 24.20 -10.64
C VAL A 93 18.71 24.77 -9.95
N ILE A 94 17.58 24.07 -10.05
CA ILE A 94 16.37 24.33 -9.25
C ILE A 94 16.10 23.13 -8.34
N ILE A 95 16.02 23.37 -7.03
CA ILE A 95 15.52 22.41 -6.05
C ILE A 95 14.12 22.85 -5.61
N ASN A 96 13.09 22.22 -6.20
CA ASN A 96 11.69 22.47 -5.90
C ASN A 96 11.29 21.72 -4.61
N ASN A 97 11.65 22.32 -3.47
CA ASN A 97 11.50 21.77 -2.12
C ASN A 97 10.37 22.44 -1.29
N ALA A 98 9.96 23.67 -1.61
CA ALA A 98 8.97 24.40 -0.82
C ALA A 98 7.68 23.60 -0.63
N GLY A 99 7.12 23.65 0.57
CA GLY A 99 5.96 22.85 0.91
C GLY A 99 5.19 23.34 2.14
N ILE A 100 3.92 22.98 2.17
CA ILE A 100 2.96 23.23 3.24
C ILE A 100 2.07 22.00 3.47
N LEU A 101 1.54 21.82 4.68
CA LEU A 101 0.57 20.77 5.00
C LEU A 101 -0.79 21.37 5.39
N ARG A 102 -1.85 20.69 4.93
CA ARG A 102 -3.26 20.92 5.29
C ARG A 102 -3.96 19.57 5.41
N ASP A 103 -3.44 18.75 6.31
CA ASP A 103 -3.91 17.39 6.49
C ASP A 103 -5.32 17.39 7.10
N SER A 104 -6.20 16.61 6.50
CA SER A 104 -7.57 16.42 6.94
C SER A 104 -8.12 15.20 6.23
N ALA A 105 -8.88 14.34 6.94
CA ALA A 105 -9.71 13.34 6.28
C ALA A 105 -10.51 13.99 5.13
N PHE A 106 -10.63 13.29 4.01
CA PHE A 106 -11.21 13.82 2.77
C PHE A 106 -12.60 14.42 2.98
N LYS A 107 -13.43 13.78 3.82
CA LYS A 107 -14.77 14.29 4.20
C LYS A 107 -14.74 15.71 4.80
N ASN A 108 -13.65 16.11 5.44
CA ASN A 108 -13.49 17.40 6.12
C ASN A 108 -12.61 18.39 5.35
N MET A 109 -11.91 17.94 4.30
CA MET A 109 -10.97 18.78 3.54
C MET A 109 -11.69 19.88 2.75
N PRO A 110 -11.45 21.18 3.04
CA PRO A 110 -12.01 22.28 2.27
C PRO A 110 -11.30 22.45 0.91
N GLU A 111 -12.01 22.93 -0.11
CA GLU A 111 -11.42 23.24 -1.42
C GLU A 111 -10.24 24.22 -1.34
N LYS A 112 -10.37 25.27 -0.51
CA LYS A 112 -9.29 26.25 -0.29
C LYS A 112 -7.99 25.61 0.18
N ASP A 113 -8.07 24.57 1.01
CA ASP A 113 -6.91 23.90 1.58
C ASP A 113 -6.31 22.91 0.57
N PHE A 114 -7.16 22.30 -0.26
CA PHE A 114 -6.74 21.48 -1.38
C PHE A 114 -5.97 22.31 -2.41
N LYS A 115 -6.54 23.46 -2.80
CA LYS A 115 -5.92 24.40 -3.74
C LYS A 115 -4.64 25.02 -3.20
N LEU A 116 -4.60 25.45 -1.94
CA LEU A 116 -3.39 26.03 -1.33
C LEU A 116 -2.21 25.06 -1.36
N VAL A 117 -2.43 23.78 -1.07
CA VAL A 117 -1.39 22.75 -1.13
C VAL A 117 -0.93 22.54 -2.57
N LEU A 118 -1.84 22.44 -3.55
CA LEU A 118 -1.46 22.38 -4.96
C LEU A 118 -0.67 23.62 -5.41
N ASP A 119 -1.09 24.80 -4.97
CA ASP A 119 -0.47 26.07 -5.34
C ASP A 119 0.99 26.13 -4.89
N VAL A 120 1.28 25.77 -3.63
CA VAL A 120 2.64 25.80 -3.10
C VAL A 120 3.52 24.72 -3.72
N HIS A 121 3.04 23.47 -3.76
CA HIS A 121 3.88 22.33 -4.15
C HIS A 121 4.03 22.19 -5.66
N LEU A 122 2.91 22.22 -6.39
CA LEU A 122 2.89 21.95 -7.82
C LEU A 122 3.00 23.24 -8.65
N ASN A 123 2.13 24.22 -8.40
CA ASN A 123 2.12 25.45 -9.19
C ASN A 123 3.37 26.30 -8.89
N GLY A 124 3.87 26.30 -7.64
CA GLY A 124 5.13 26.92 -7.28
C GLY A 124 6.32 26.32 -8.04
N ALA A 125 6.43 24.99 -8.07
CA ALA A 125 7.46 24.31 -8.85
C ALA A 125 7.35 24.63 -10.36
N TYR A 126 6.12 24.67 -10.89
CA TYR A 126 5.87 25.12 -12.26
C TYR A 126 6.39 26.54 -12.50
N LYS A 127 6.01 27.52 -11.67
CA LYS A 127 6.34 28.94 -11.84
C LYS A 127 7.84 29.19 -11.80
N VAL A 128 8.54 28.61 -10.82
CA VAL A 128 9.99 28.75 -10.68
C VAL A 128 10.70 28.09 -11.86
N THR A 129 10.33 26.85 -12.18
CA THR A 129 10.97 26.10 -13.28
C THR A 129 10.70 26.75 -14.63
N LYS A 130 9.49 27.29 -14.84
CA LYS A 130 9.08 28.01 -16.05
C LYS A 130 9.92 29.25 -16.27
N ALA A 131 10.18 30.02 -15.21
CA ALA A 131 11.02 31.21 -15.27
C ALA A 131 12.50 30.89 -15.51
N ALA A 132 13.00 29.77 -15.00
CA ALA A 132 14.38 29.31 -15.19
C ALA A 132 14.63 28.70 -16.59
N TRP A 133 13.58 28.15 -17.21
CA TRP A 133 13.69 27.36 -18.44
C TRP A 133 14.39 28.06 -19.63
N PRO A 134 14.16 29.37 -19.92
CA PRO A 134 14.88 30.07 -20.98
C PRO A 134 16.40 30.08 -20.74
N TYR A 135 16.84 30.38 -19.51
CA TYR A 135 18.26 30.41 -19.14
C TYR A 135 18.90 29.03 -19.31
N PHE A 136 18.24 27.98 -18.85
CA PHE A 136 18.71 26.61 -19.01
C PHE A 136 18.89 26.21 -20.48
N ARG A 137 17.95 26.62 -21.34
CA ARG A 137 18.00 26.34 -22.77
C ARG A 137 19.13 27.09 -23.46
N ASP A 138 19.27 28.38 -23.16
CA ASP A 138 20.26 29.25 -23.80
C ASP A 138 21.69 28.82 -23.45
N GLN A 139 21.93 28.45 -22.19
CA GLN A 139 23.23 27.95 -21.73
C GLN A 139 23.45 26.45 -21.99
N LYS A 140 22.45 25.73 -22.52
CA LYS A 140 22.47 24.27 -22.75
C LYS A 140 22.87 23.46 -21.52
N TYR A 141 22.35 23.84 -20.37
CA TYR A 141 22.54 23.14 -19.10
C TYR A 141 21.45 23.51 -18.11
N GLY A 142 20.86 22.50 -17.47
CA GLY A 142 19.96 22.70 -16.33
C GLY A 142 19.79 21.42 -15.52
N ARG A 143 19.57 21.56 -14.21
CA ARG A 143 19.26 20.44 -13.32
C ARG A 143 18.06 20.81 -12.45
N ILE A 144 17.09 19.92 -12.39
CA ILE A 144 15.84 20.13 -11.64
C ILE A 144 15.65 18.91 -10.74
N VAL A 145 15.47 19.16 -9.44
CA VAL A 145 15.09 18.12 -8.49
C VAL A 145 13.74 18.51 -7.89
N ASN A 146 12.72 17.69 -8.13
CA ASN A 146 11.40 17.87 -7.55
C ASN A 146 11.26 17.01 -6.28
N THR A 147 10.76 17.61 -5.20
CA THR A 147 10.53 16.88 -3.94
C THR A 147 9.10 16.34 -3.90
N ALA A 148 8.94 15.06 -4.23
CA ALA A 148 7.73 14.27 -4.02
C ALA A 148 7.64 13.77 -2.55
N SER A 149 7.00 12.63 -2.31
CA SER A 149 6.99 11.92 -1.02
C SER A 149 6.41 10.51 -1.20
N PRO A 150 6.62 9.59 -0.24
CA PRO A 150 5.91 8.31 -0.22
C PRO A 150 4.38 8.48 -0.25
N ALA A 151 3.83 9.50 0.43
CA ALA A 151 2.41 9.83 0.36
C ALA A 151 1.97 10.21 -1.08
N GLY A 152 2.83 10.87 -1.85
CA GLY A 152 2.62 11.07 -3.28
C GLY A 152 2.60 9.76 -4.07
N LEU A 153 3.60 8.91 -3.90
CA LEU A 153 3.71 7.66 -4.67
C LEU A 153 2.56 6.68 -4.39
N TYR A 154 2.18 6.54 -3.12
CA TYR A 154 1.32 5.44 -2.67
C TYR A 154 -0.05 5.89 -2.15
N GLY A 155 -0.29 7.19 -1.99
CA GLY A 155 -1.48 7.73 -1.32
C GLY A 155 -1.36 7.61 0.21
N ASN A 156 -1.98 8.53 0.95
CA ASN A 156 -1.97 8.48 2.41
C ASN A 156 -3.25 9.04 3.01
N PHE A 157 -3.76 8.39 4.06
CA PHE A 157 -4.99 8.80 4.73
C PHE A 157 -4.92 10.27 5.18
N GLY A 158 -5.94 11.06 4.85
CA GLY A 158 -6.04 12.45 5.28
C GLY A 158 -5.15 13.42 4.51
N GLN A 159 -4.50 12.98 3.43
CA GLN A 159 -3.55 13.78 2.67
C GLN A 159 -3.91 13.86 1.18
N ALA A 160 -5.20 13.82 0.83
CA ALA A 160 -5.63 13.82 -0.58
C ALA A 160 -5.05 14.99 -1.39
N ASN A 161 -4.95 16.18 -0.81
CA ASN A 161 -4.29 17.35 -1.41
C ASN A 161 -2.78 17.18 -1.59
N TYR A 162 -2.08 16.81 -0.53
CA TYR A 162 -0.62 16.65 -0.52
C TYR A 162 -0.17 15.52 -1.43
N ALA A 163 -0.82 14.36 -1.34
CA ALA A 163 -0.58 13.19 -2.18
C ALA A 163 -0.74 13.51 -3.68
N THR A 164 -1.83 14.22 -4.02
CA THR A 164 -2.06 14.71 -5.40
C THR A 164 -0.93 15.61 -5.88
N ALA A 165 -0.55 16.63 -5.09
CA ALA A 165 0.48 17.58 -5.47
C ALA A 165 1.86 16.91 -5.62
N LYS A 166 2.22 16.00 -4.70
CA LYS A 166 3.50 15.32 -4.70
C LYS A 166 3.64 14.32 -5.84
N LEU A 167 2.58 13.62 -6.25
CA LEU A 167 2.64 12.76 -7.44
C LEU A 167 2.57 13.56 -8.75
N ALA A 168 1.86 14.69 -8.78
CA ALA A 168 1.86 15.57 -9.95
C ALA A 168 3.28 16.06 -10.33
N LEU A 169 4.15 16.23 -9.34
CA LEU A 169 5.56 16.56 -9.55
C LEU A 169 6.36 15.46 -10.28
N VAL A 170 5.92 14.19 -10.22
CA VAL A 170 6.51 13.07 -10.98
C VAL A 170 6.21 13.22 -12.46
N GLY A 171 4.94 13.29 -12.85
CA GLY A 171 4.57 13.49 -14.26
C GLY A 171 5.11 14.80 -14.84
N PHE A 172 5.26 15.83 -14.00
CA PHE A 172 5.95 17.07 -14.35
C PHE A 172 7.43 16.83 -14.64
N ALA A 173 8.17 16.18 -13.73
CA ALA A 173 9.60 15.90 -13.90
C ALA A 173 9.89 15.00 -15.11
N GLU A 174 9.13 13.93 -15.32
CA GLU A 174 9.28 13.04 -16.49
C GLU A 174 9.05 13.79 -17.81
N THR A 175 8.09 14.73 -17.83
CA THR A 175 7.87 15.59 -19.00
C THR A 175 9.03 16.55 -19.23
N LEU A 176 9.49 17.23 -18.18
CA LEU A 176 10.65 18.13 -18.25
C LEU A 176 11.92 17.40 -18.70
N ALA A 177 12.12 16.16 -18.25
CA ALA A 177 13.22 15.30 -18.68
C ALA A 177 13.19 15.07 -20.20
N LYS A 178 12.02 14.74 -20.76
CA LYS A 178 11.84 14.53 -22.21
C LYS A 178 12.02 15.82 -23.01
N GLU A 179 11.46 16.94 -22.54
CA GLU A 179 11.60 18.24 -23.22
C GLU A 179 13.02 18.82 -23.14
N GLY A 180 13.68 18.58 -22.01
CA GLY A 180 14.98 19.12 -21.66
C GLY A 180 16.17 18.38 -22.25
N ALA A 181 16.00 17.11 -22.64
CA ALA A 181 17.08 16.22 -23.07
C ALA A 181 18.00 16.86 -24.12
N LYS A 182 17.44 17.45 -25.18
CA LYS A 182 18.22 18.09 -26.26
C LYS A 182 18.98 19.37 -25.85
N TYR A 183 18.67 19.90 -24.68
CA TYR A 183 19.31 21.08 -24.09
C TYR A 183 20.21 20.72 -22.90
N ASN A 184 20.46 19.42 -22.65
CA ASN A 184 21.17 18.95 -21.45
C ASN A 184 20.52 19.48 -20.15
N ILE A 185 19.19 19.54 -20.15
CA ILE A 185 18.39 19.81 -18.97
C ILE A 185 17.86 18.48 -18.46
N ARG A 186 18.15 18.16 -17.20
CA ARG A 186 17.70 16.93 -16.54
C ARG A 186 16.76 17.27 -15.40
N ALA A 187 15.72 16.47 -15.24
CA ALA A 187 14.75 16.62 -14.17
C ALA A 187 14.52 15.26 -13.50
N ASN A 188 14.71 15.20 -12.18
CA ASN A 188 14.53 13.98 -11.38
C ASN A 188 13.69 14.27 -10.14
N VAL A 189 13.25 13.22 -9.48
CA VAL A 189 12.37 13.29 -8.31
C VAL A 189 13.01 12.56 -7.14
N ILE A 190 12.93 13.15 -5.97
CA ILE A 190 13.15 12.45 -4.70
C ILE A 190 11.83 12.33 -3.94
N ALA A 191 11.63 11.22 -3.25
CA ALA A 191 10.54 10.96 -2.32
C ALA A 191 11.15 10.71 -0.94
N PRO A 192 11.55 11.77 -0.23
CA PRO A 192 12.16 11.62 1.09
C PRO A 192 11.11 11.14 2.09
N LEU A 193 11.47 10.17 2.92
CA LEU A 193 10.68 9.80 4.08
C LEU A 193 10.94 10.82 5.20
N ALA A 194 9.87 11.35 5.77
CA ALA A 194 9.92 12.23 6.92
C ALA A 194 9.48 11.48 8.18
N LYS A 195 9.97 11.92 9.34
CA LYS A 195 9.44 11.49 10.64
C LYS A 195 7.95 11.84 10.70
N SER A 196 7.11 10.83 10.95
CA SER A 196 5.68 10.96 11.20
C SER A 196 5.34 10.39 12.58
N ARG A 197 4.21 10.81 13.16
CA ARG A 197 3.72 10.23 14.42
C ARG A 197 3.57 8.70 14.34
N MET A 198 3.13 8.20 13.18
CA MET A 198 2.98 6.77 12.92
C MET A 198 4.33 6.04 12.94
N THR A 199 5.39 6.63 12.38
CA THR A 199 6.75 6.05 12.41
C THR A 199 7.47 6.28 13.74
N GLU A 200 7.13 7.34 14.50
CA GLU A 200 7.70 7.62 15.82
C GLU A 200 7.27 6.58 16.88
N ASP A 201 6.02 6.13 16.82
CA ASP A 201 5.49 5.13 17.76
C ASP A 201 5.89 3.69 17.40
N LEU A 202 6.35 3.45 16.17
CA LEU A 202 6.73 2.13 15.65
C LEU A 202 8.24 1.86 15.69
N LEU A 203 9.09 2.88 15.83
CA LEU A 203 10.54 2.76 15.64
C LEU A 203 11.34 3.01 16.93
N PRO A 204 12.43 2.25 17.16
CA PRO A 204 13.39 2.52 18.23
C PRO A 204 13.96 3.96 18.13
N PRO A 205 14.19 4.65 19.27
CA PRO A 205 14.73 6.01 19.28
C PRO A 205 16.04 6.18 18.49
N ASP A 206 16.91 5.17 18.48
CA ASP A 206 18.19 5.14 17.76
C ASP A 206 18.02 5.07 16.24
N VAL A 207 16.95 4.43 15.73
CA VAL A 207 16.59 4.44 14.31
C VAL A 207 15.99 5.80 13.91
N LEU A 208 15.15 6.38 14.77
CA LEU A 208 14.62 7.73 14.56
C LEU A 208 15.73 8.78 14.55
N GLU A 209 16.79 8.63 15.34
CA GLU A 209 17.97 9.50 15.31
C GLU A 209 18.75 9.42 13.99
N LYS A 210 18.59 8.34 13.19
CA LYS A 210 19.23 8.19 11.87
C LYS A 210 18.47 8.90 10.74
N ILE A 211 17.17 9.18 10.88
CA ILE A 211 16.36 9.89 9.88
C ILE A 211 16.61 11.41 9.97
N LEU A 212 17.79 11.82 9.51
CA LEU A 212 18.25 13.20 9.53
C LEU A 212 18.16 13.83 8.13
N PRO A 213 17.77 15.11 8.00
CA PRO A 213 17.80 15.83 6.73
C PRO A 213 19.14 15.72 5.95
N GLU A 214 20.25 15.68 6.68
CA GLU A 214 21.62 15.52 6.21
C GLU A 214 21.81 14.21 5.43
N LYS A 215 21.04 13.18 5.73
CA LYS A 215 21.07 11.88 5.03
C LYS A 215 20.26 11.87 3.72
N VAL A 216 19.60 12.97 3.36
CA VAL A 216 18.90 13.12 2.07
C VAL A 216 19.72 13.94 1.08
N SER A 217 20.49 14.91 1.59
CA SER A 217 21.19 15.92 0.79
C SER A 217 22.17 15.35 -0.24
N PRO A 218 23.01 14.32 0.07
CA PRO A 218 23.95 13.76 -0.91
C PRO A 218 23.31 13.31 -2.23
N LEU A 219 22.13 12.65 -2.17
CA LEU A 219 21.41 12.24 -3.36
C LEU A 219 20.88 13.43 -4.16
N VAL A 220 20.36 14.45 -3.47
CA VAL A 220 19.88 15.69 -4.12
C VAL A 220 21.03 16.39 -4.84
N GLN A 221 22.20 16.48 -4.20
CA GLN A 221 23.39 17.03 -4.82
C GLN A 221 23.79 16.21 -6.04
N TYR A 222 23.88 14.88 -5.93
CA TYR A 222 24.30 14.05 -7.07
C TYR A 222 23.34 14.19 -8.26
N LEU A 223 22.03 14.14 -8.03
CA LEU A 223 21.02 14.36 -9.07
C LEU A 223 21.14 15.74 -9.74
N ALA A 224 21.60 16.74 -8.99
CA ALA A 224 21.86 18.10 -9.45
C ALA A 224 23.26 18.32 -10.05
N HIS A 225 24.15 17.32 -9.99
CA HIS A 225 25.53 17.48 -10.47
C HIS A 225 25.62 17.36 -12.01
N ALA A 226 26.69 17.89 -12.60
CA ALA A 226 26.92 17.80 -14.04
C ALA A 226 27.10 16.34 -14.51
N ASP A 227 27.77 15.53 -13.68
CA ASP A 227 28.15 14.15 -13.98
C ASP A 227 26.97 13.18 -13.94
N ASN A 228 25.91 13.48 -13.18
CA ASN A 228 24.70 12.67 -13.19
C ASN A 228 24.07 12.65 -14.59
N GLN A 229 23.96 11.46 -15.17
CA GLN A 229 23.35 11.25 -16.49
C GLN A 229 21.85 10.92 -16.44
N THR A 230 21.33 10.56 -15.26
CA THR A 230 19.94 10.16 -15.09
C THR A 230 18.98 11.35 -15.21
N SER A 231 17.86 11.11 -15.88
CA SER A 231 16.76 12.07 -16.03
C SER A 231 15.43 11.32 -16.08
N GLY A 232 14.38 11.91 -15.54
CA GLY A 232 13.04 11.31 -15.44
C GLY A 232 12.95 10.21 -14.38
N ALA A 233 13.92 10.09 -13.47
CA ALA A 233 13.93 9.05 -12.46
C ALA A 233 13.35 9.53 -11.12
N ILE A 234 12.84 8.57 -10.36
CA ILE A 234 12.26 8.76 -9.02
C ILE A 234 13.11 7.96 -8.04
N PHE A 235 13.41 8.52 -6.87
CA PHE A 235 14.15 7.82 -5.81
C PHE A 235 13.46 7.99 -4.47
N GLU A 236 13.25 6.90 -3.73
CA GLU A 236 13.01 7.00 -2.30
C GLU A 236 14.34 7.19 -1.57
N VAL A 237 14.32 7.93 -0.46
CA VAL A 237 15.52 8.25 0.31
C VAL A 237 15.18 8.50 1.78
N ALA A 238 15.88 7.83 2.69
CA ALA A 238 15.78 8.07 4.13
C ALA A 238 16.97 7.50 4.89
N GLY A 239 17.49 8.20 5.88
CA GLY A 239 18.41 7.62 6.86
C GLY A 239 19.74 7.06 6.33
N GLY A 240 20.14 7.37 5.09
CA GLY A 240 21.31 6.80 4.42
C GLY A 240 20.95 5.76 3.36
N PHE A 241 19.69 5.33 3.30
CA PHE A 241 19.14 4.54 2.20
C PHE A 241 18.76 5.42 1.01
N PHE A 242 19.01 4.94 -0.20
CA PHE A 242 18.30 5.39 -1.40
C PHE A 242 18.10 4.26 -2.41
N GLY A 243 16.94 4.25 -3.07
CA GLY A 243 16.59 3.26 -4.09
C GLY A 243 15.70 3.88 -5.15
N GLN A 244 15.98 3.57 -6.43
CA GLN A 244 15.17 4.04 -7.54
C GLN A 244 13.78 3.39 -7.49
N VAL A 245 12.76 4.19 -7.79
CA VAL A 245 11.39 3.73 -8.04
C VAL A 245 11.09 3.85 -9.52
N LYS A 246 10.48 2.83 -10.10
CA LYS A 246 9.97 2.82 -11.48
C LYS A 246 8.51 2.42 -11.50
N TRP A 247 7.80 2.89 -12.51
CA TRP A 247 6.55 2.27 -12.89
C TRP A 247 6.81 0.87 -13.42
N GLN A 248 6.09 -0.12 -12.91
CA GLN A 248 6.02 -1.46 -13.45
C GLN A 248 4.64 -1.62 -14.09
N ARG A 249 4.62 -2.10 -15.34
CA ARG A 249 3.38 -2.44 -16.06
C ARG A 249 3.34 -3.93 -16.30
N SER A 250 2.23 -4.57 -15.94
CA SER A 250 2.06 -6.00 -16.19
C SER A 250 1.96 -6.29 -17.69
N SER A 251 2.30 -7.52 -18.07
CA SER A 251 1.97 -8.09 -19.39
C SER A 251 0.46 -7.97 -19.71
N GLY A 252 -0.37 -7.88 -18.67
CA GLY A 252 -1.82 -7.69 -18.75
C GLY A 252 -2.54 -8.89 -19.34
N GLN A 253 -3.79 -8.68 -19.75
CA GLN A 253 -4.59 -9.70 -20.43
C GLN A 253 -5.07 -9.18 -21.78
N ILE A 254 -4.90 -10.01 -22.82
CA ILE A 254 -5.42 -9.75 -24.16
C ILE A 254 -6.76 -10.46 -24.35
N PHE A 255 -7.70 -9.77 -24.97
CA PHE A 255 -9.04 -10.24 -25.27
C PHE A 255 -9.30 -10.15 -26.78
N ARG A 256 -10.26 -10.95 -27.25
CA ARG A 256 -10.84 -10.75 -28.58
C ARG A 256 -11.65 -9.44 -28.56
N GLY A 257 -11.38 -8.54 -29.51
CA GLY A 257 -11.87 -7.15 -29.46
C GLY A 257 -13.26 -6.86 -30.03
N ASP A 258 -14.14 -7.86 -30.18
CA ASP A 258 -15.54 -7.58 -30.54
C ASP A 258 -16.41 -7.23 -29.33
N GLU A 259 -17.39 -6.34 -29.53
CA GLU A 259 -18.26 -5.85 -28.46
C GLU A 259 -19.27 -6.89 -27.92
N GLU A 260 -19.42 -8.01 -28.62
CA GLU A 260 -20.31 -9.11 -28.20
C GLU A 260 -19.68 -9.91 -27.05
N THR A 261 -18.36 -10.12 -27.11
CA THR A 261 -17.64 -10.98 -26.17
C THR A 261 -16.67 -10.21 -25.28
N PHE A 262 -16.18 -9.03 -25.68
CA PHE A 262 -15.38 -8.17 -24.80
C PHE A 262 -16.27 -7.38 -23.83
N THR A 263 -16.63 -8.04 -22.74
CA THR A 263 -17.60 -7.56 -21.75
C THR A 263 -16.94 -7.37 -20.37
N PRO A 264 -17.57 -6.59 -19.47
CA PRO A 264 -17.23 -6.56 -18.05
C PRO A 264 -17.06 -7.95 -17.43
N GLU A 265 -17.93 -8.91 -17.75
CA GLU A 265 -17.86 -10.28 -17.25
C GLU A 265 -16.63 -11.03 -17.75
N ALA A 266 -16.27 -10.87 -19.02
CA ALA A 266 -15.05 -11.46 -19.57
C ALA A 266 -13.79 -10.93 -18.86
N ILE A 267 -13.76 -9.63 -18.57
CA ILE A 267 -12.66 -9.00 -17.84
C ILE A 267 -12.61 -9.54 -16.41
N LEU A 268 -13.76 -9.63 -15.72
CA LEU A 268 -13.84 -10.20 -14.37
C LEU A 268 -13.35 -11.65 -14.32
N ASN A 269 -13.72 -12.45 -15.31
CA ASN A 269 -13.30 -13.85 -15.40
C ASN A 269 -11.77 -14.01 -15.58
N GLN A 270 -11.08 -12.98 -16.09
CA GLN A 270 -9.63 -12.97 -16.27
C GLN A 270 -8.94 -11.94 -15.37
N PHE A 271 -9.59 -11.54 -14.28
CA PHE A 271 -9.09 -10.45 -13.45
C PHE A 271 -7.74 -10.78 -12.80
N ASP A 272 -7.57 -12.01 -12.30
CA ASP A 272 -6.30 -12.46 -11.72
C ASP A 272 -5.14 -12.37 -12.73
N SER A 273 -5.41 -12.70 -14.00
CA SER A 273 -4.42 -12.56 -15.09
C SER A 273 -4.04 -11.09 -15.36
N ILE A 274 -4.95 -10.14 -15.17
CA ILE A 274 -4.66 -8.71 -15.31
C ILE A 274 -3.75 -8.23 -14.17
N MET A 275 -4.02 -8.72 -12.95
CA MET A 275 -3.28 -8.37 -11.73
C MET A 275 -1.94 -9.08 -11.60
N ASP A 276 -1.73 -10.17 -12.34
CA ASP A 276 -0.46 -10.90 -12.38
C ASP A 276 0.62 -10.14 -13.17
N PHE A 277 1.75 -9.87 -12.50
CA PHE A 277 2.94 -9.25 -13.08
C PHE A 277 3.95 -10.26 -13.65
N GLY A 278 3.63 -11.55 -13.63
CA GLY A 278 4.37 -12.59 -14.34
C GLY A 278 4.36 -12.42 -15.86
N GLU A 279 5.32 -13.07 -16.51
CA GLU A 279 5.41 -13.10 -17.96
C GLU A 279 4.35 -14.03 -18.57
N LYS A 280 3.72 -13.55 -19.64
CA LYS A 280 2.64 -14.26 -20.33
C LYS A 280 3.03 -14.60 -21.78
N PRO A 281 2.38 -15.59 -22.42
CA PRO A 281 2.76 -16.05 -23.76
C PRO A 281 2.47 -15.04 -24.88
N PHE A 282 1.86 -13.89 -24.56
CA PHE A 282 1.66 -12.79 -25.50
C PHE A 282 2.98 -12.03 -25.76
N ASN A 283 3.03 -11.28 -26.87
CA ASN A 283 4.15 -10.41 -27.20
C ASN A 283 4.20 -9.12 -26.35
N VAL A 284 3.33 -8.99 -25.35
CA VAL A 284 3.30 -7.88 -24.38
C VAL A 284 3.93 -8.39 -23.09
N LYS A 285 5.03 -7.77 -22.67
CA LYS A 285 5.84 -8.21 -21.52
C LYS A 285 5.64 -7.33 -20.31
N THR A 286 5.82 -7.92 -19.13
CA THR A 286 5.95 -7.10 -17.93
C THR A 286 7.20 -6.24 -18.08
N SER A 287 7.09 -4.95 -17.79
CA SER A 287 8.14 -4.00 -18.13
C SER A 287 8.20 -2.82 -17.17
N TYR A 288 9.30 -2.07 -17.27
CA TYR A 288 9.49 -0.77 -16.63
C TYR A 288 9.37 0.36 -17.66
N PRO A 289 8.16 0.65 -18.15
CA PRO A 289 7.98 1.59 -19.25
C PRO A 289 8.31 3.03 -18.87
N THR A 290 8.79 3.77 -19.86
CA THR A 290 8.95 5.23 -19.83
C THR A 290 8.06 5.93 -20.87
N GLN A 291 7.15 5.17 -21.49
CA GLN A 291 6.25 5.64 -22.53
C GLN A 291 5.02 4.72 -22.65
N VAL A 292 4.04 5.18 -23.42
CA VAL A 292 2.86 4.41 -23.81
C VAL A 292 3.24 3.07 -24.44
N SER A 293 2.45 2.03 -24.20
CA SER A 293 2.66 0.72 -24.84
C SER A 293 2.52 0.79 -26.36
N ASP A 294 3.07 -0.21 -27.06
CA ASP A 294 2.83 -0.39 -28.49
C ASP A 294 1.42 -0.98 -28.72
N TYR A 295 0.43 -0.08 -28.75
CA TYR A 295 -0.97 -0.46 -28.94
C TYR A 295 -1.27 -1.07 -30.32
N LEU A 296 -0.43 -0.81 -31.34
CA LEU A 296 -0.56 -1.48 -32.63
C LEU A 296 -0.18 -2.95 -32.52
N SER A 297 0.95 -3.26 -31.89
CA SER A 297 1.35 -4.66 -31.61
C SER A 297 0.34 -5.36 -30.70
N ILE A 298 -0.19 -4.68 -29.68
CA ILE A 298 -1.26 -5.22 -28.82
C ILE A 298 -2.51 -5.54 -29.64
N LEU A 299 -2.93 -4.65 -30.54
CA LEU A 299 -4.08 -4.86 -31.40
C LEU A 299 -3.88 -6.04 -32.37
N GLU A 300 -2.65 -6.25 -32.85
CA GLU A 300 -2.32 -7.42 -33.67
C GLU A 300 -2.42 -8.72 -32.86
N GLU A 301 -1.96 -8.74 -31.62
CA GLU A 301 -2.15 -9.87 -30.71
C GLU A 301 -3.63 -10.11 -30.40
N SER A 302 -4.42 -9.07 -30.18
CA SER A 302 -5.85 -9.19 -29.89
C SER A 302 -6.64 -9.80 -31.05
N LYS A 303 -6.23 -9.51 -32.30
CA LYS A 303 -6.76 -10.15 -33.51
C LYS A 303 -6.42 -11.64 -33.63
N LYS A 304 -5.36 -12.12 -32.97
CA LYS A 304 -5.01 -13.56 -32.94
C LYS A 304 -5.92 -14.37 -32.01
N VAL A 305 -6.64 -13.71 -31.09
CA VAL A 305 -7.61 -14.37 -30.22
C VAL A 305 -8.88 -14.68 -31.02
N THR A 306 -8.97 -15.90 -31.54
CA THR A 306 -10.08 -16.31 -32.43
C THR A 306 -11.31 -16.83 -31.68
N LYS A 307 -11.13 -17.38 -30.47
CA LYS A 307 -12.24 -17.87 -29.65
C LYS A 307 -12.98 -16.71 -28.97
N PRO A 308 -14.32 -16.79 -28.81
CA PRO A 308 -15.07 -15.89 -27.95
C PRO A 308 -14.44 -15.79 -26.55
N ASN A 309 -14.39 -14.59 -25.97
CA ASN A 309 -13.87 -14.43 -24.61
C ASN A 309 -14.76 -15.20 -23.62
N PRO A 310 -14.19 -16.05 -22.73
CA PRO A 310 -14.96 -16.70 -21.68
C PRO A 310 -15.60 -15.66 -20.76
N GLN A 311 -16.91 -15.77 -20.53
CA GLN A 311 -17.69 -14.81 -19.75
C GLN A 311 -17.70 -15.12 -18.25
N GLY A 312 -17.29 -16.32 -17.84
CA GLY A 312 -17.47 -16.78 -16.46
C GLY A 312 -18.94 -16.97 -16.06
N ASN A 313 -19.17 -17.20 -14.76
CA ASN A 313 -20.50 -17.46 -14.19
C ASN A 313 -21.12 -16.24 -13.50
N THR A 314 -20.31 -15.25 -13.13
CA THR A 314 -20.77 -14.04 -12.44
C THR A 314 -21.37 -13.07 -13.45
N LYS A 315 -22.58 -12.59 -13.18
CA LYS A 315 -23.26 -11.57 -13.99
C LYS A 315 -23.08 -10.20 -13.38
N ILE A 316 -22.84 -9.20 -14.22
CA ILE A 316 -22.79 -7.80 -13.80
C ILE A 316 -24.16 -7.19 -14.12
N ASP A 317 -24.76 -6.57 -13.11
CA ASP A 317 -26.05 -5.88 -13.22
C ASP A 317 -25.95 -4.57 -12.44
N LEU A 318 -26.26 -3.46 -13.11
CA LEU A 318 -26.28 -2.11 -12.54
C LEU A 318 -27.71 -1.56 -12.47
N THR A 319 -28.72 -2.41 -12.60
CA THR A 319 -30.12 -2.04 -12.42
C THR A 319 -30.33 -1.37 -11.07
N GLY A 320 -30.95 -0.18 -11.10
CA GLY A 320 -31.22 0.62 -9.90
C GLY A 320 -30.05 1.48 -9.41
N LYS A 321 -28.87 1.39 -10.04
CA LYS A 321 -27.74 2.28 -9.77
C LYS A 321 -27.85 3.56 -10.60
N VAL A 322 -27.46 4.70 -10.02
CA VAL A 322 -27.35 6.00 -10.69
C VAL A 322 -25.88 6.33 -10.94
N VAL A 323 -25.53 6.54 -12.21
CA VAL A 323 -24.15 6.74 -12.66
C VAL A 323 -24.00 8.16 -13.20
N LEU A 324 -23.14 8.97 -12.60
CA LEU A 324 -22.76 10.29 -13.09
C LEU A 324 -21.46 10.19 -13.89
N ILE A 325 -21.49 10.58 -15.17
CA ILE A 325 -20.33 10.55 -16.07
C ILE A 325 -20.11 11.97 -16.61
N THR A 326 -18.91 12.51 -16.39
CA THR A 326 -18.53 13.84 -16.88
C THR A 326 -17.79 13.77 -18.22
N GLY A 327 -17.97 14.81 -19.05
CA GLY A 327 -17.45 14.82 -20.43
C GLY A 327 -18.03 13.70 -21.29
N ALA A 328 -19.33 13.42 -21.12
CA ALA A 328 -20.00 12.27 -21.69
C ALA A 328 -20.77 12.56 -22.99
N GLY A 329 -20.69 13.78 -23.52
CA GLY A 329 -21.38 14.18 -24.76
C GLY A 329 -20.78 13.57 -26.03
N ALA A 330 -19.53 13.11 -25.98
CA ALA A 330 -18.83 12.51 -27.12
C ALA A 330 -17.73 11.52 -26.69
N GLY A 331 -17.08 10.88 -27.67
CA GLY A 331 -15.86 10.08 -27.47
C GLY A 331 -15.98 8.99 -26.39
N LEU A 332 -14.96 8.91 -25.53
CA LEU A 332 -14.88 7.92 -24.43
C LEU A 332 -16.06 8.02 -23.47
N GLY A 333 -16.40 9.23 -23.02
CA GLY A 333 -17.50 9.42 -22.06
C GLY A 333 -18.86 9.00 -22.64
N ARG A 334 -19.12 9.28 -23.92
CA ARG A 334 -20.32 8.75 -24.62
C ARG A 334 -20.33 7.23 -24.61
N SER A 335 -19.20 6.59 -24.93
CA SER A 335 -19.10 5.13 -24.94
C SER A 335 -19.36 4.55 -23.55
N HIS A 336 -18.77 5.14 -22.49
CA HIS A 336 -19.06 4.74 -21.11
C HIS A 336 -20.56 4.84 -20.82
N ALA A 337 -21.20 5.96 -21.15
CA ALA A 337 -22.63 6.18 -20.92
C ALA A 337 -23.52 5.11 -21.60
N LEU A 338 -23.22 4.74 -22.84
CA LEU A 338 -23.93 3.69 -23.55
C LEU A 338 -23.73 2.30 -22.92
N TRP A 339 -22.51 2.00 -22.48
CA TRP A 339 -22.21 0.74 -21.79
C TRP A 339 -22.88 0.65 -20.42
N PHE A 340 -22.87 1.71 -19.62
CA PHE A 340 -23.60 1.76 -18.35
C PHE A 340 -25.11 1.54 -18.53
N ALA A 341 -25.70 2.21 -19.52
CA ALA A 341 -27.12 2.04 -19.84
C ALA A 341 -27.45 0.62 -20.31
N ARG A 342 -26.57 -0.02 -21.11
CA ARG A 342 -26.69 -1.43 -21.54
C ARG A 342 -26.75 -2.39 -20.34
N TYR A 343 -26.11 -2.05 -19.23
CA TYR A 343 -26.08 -2.83 -17.99
C TYR A 343 -27.16 -2.41 -16.97
N GLY A 344 -28.18 -1.66 -17.40
CA GLY A 344 -29.37 -1.35 -16.59
C GLY A 344 -29.25 -0.10 -15.71
N ALA A 345 -28.11 0.60 -15.73
CA ALA A 345 -27.91 1.80 -14.93
C ALA A 345 -28.75 2.98 -15.43
N THR A 346 -29.13 3.88 -14.52
CA THR A 346 -29.63 5.21 -14.88
C THR A 346 -28.45 6.16 -15.02
N VAL A 347 -28.26 6.74 -16.22
CA VAL A 347 -27.03 7.45 -16.57
C VAL A 347 -27.24 8.96 -16.64
N VAL A 348 -26.51 9.71 -15.84
CA VAL A 348 -26.41 11.16 -15.97
C VAL A 348 -25.23 11.49 -16.88
N VAL A 349 -25.55 12.04 -18.03
CA VAL A 349 -24.60 12.48 -19.05
C VAL A 349 -24.31 13.96 -18.78
N ASN A 350 -23.18 14.25 -18.13
CA ASN A 350 -22.68 15.61 -17.99
C ASN A 350 -21.76 15.97 -19.17
N ASP A 351 -22.08 17.05 -19.87
CA ASP A 351 -21.22 17.66 -20.88
C ASP A 351 -21.61 19.13 -21.06
N PHE A 352 -20.66 20.04 -20.87
CA PHE A 352 -20.95 21.47 -20.94
C PHE A 352 -21.32 21.96 -22.36
N LYS A 353 -21.01 21.18 -23.41
CA LYS A 353 -21.37 21.51 -24.79
C LYS A 353 -22.70 20.88 -25.17
N ASP A 354 -22.76 19.56 -25.24
CA ASP A 354 -23.98 18.84 -25.61
C ASP A 354 -24.09 17.44 -24.99
N PRO A 355 -24.90 17.27 -23.94
CA PRO A 355 -25.23 15.98 -23.36
C PRO A 355 -26.50 15.36 -23.98
N HIS A 356 -27.32 16.12 -24.69
CA HIS A 356 -28.68 15.69 -25.08
C HIS A 356 -28.66 14.63 -26.19
N SER A 357 -27.71 14.72 -27.11
CA SER A 357 -27.55 13.73 -28.19
C SER A 357 -27.31 12.32 -27.65
N VAL A 358 -26.45 12.18 -26.65
CA VAL A 358 -26.17 10.88 -26.00
C VAL A 358 -27.34 10.40 -25.15
N VAL A 359 -28.04 11.30 -24.46
CA VAL A 359 -29.27 10.95 -23.73
C VAL A 359 -30.34 10.42 -24.67
N ALA A 360 -30.56 11.08 -25.81
CA ALA A 360 -31.51 10.62 -26.82
C ALA A 360 -31.14 9.23 -27.36
N GLU A 361 -29.86 8.96 -27.56
CA GLU A 361 -29.38 7.64 -27.99
C GLU A 361 -29.62 6.55 -26.93
N ILE A 362 -29.36 6.85 -25.66
CA ILE A 362 -29.62 5.91 -24.55
C ILE A 362 -31.12 5.58 -24.48
N ILE A 363 -31.98 6.61 -24.56
CA ILE A 363 -33.44 6.43 -24.52
C ILE A 363 -33.93 5.63 -25.73
N ALA A 364 -33.40 5.90 -26.93
CA ALA A 364 -33.75 5.16 -28.15
C ALA A 364 -33.40 3.67 -28.06
N LYS A 365 -32.40 3.30 -27.25
CA LYS A 365 -32.02 1.90 -26.95
C LYS A 365 -32.73 1.33 -25.71
N GLY A 366 -33.73 2.03 -25.15
CA GLY A 366 -34.53 1.59 -24.01
C GLY A 366 -33.90 1.85 -22.64
N GLY A 367 -32.79 2.58 -22.57
CA GLY A 367 -32.13 2.95 -21.30
C GLY A 367 -32.74 4.20 -20.65
N LYS A 368 -32.26 4.52 -19.45
CA LYS A 368 -32.66 5.73 -18.69
C LYS A 368 -31.48 6.68 -18.60
N ALA A 369 -31.68 7.93 -19.01
CA ALA A 369 -30.62 8.93 -18.89
C ALA A 369 -31.15 10.35 -18.62
N LEU A 370 -30.29 11.17 -18.03
CA LEU A 370 -30.50 12.58 -17.72
C LEU A 370 -29.37 13.41 -18.33
N ALA A 371 -29.71 14.53 -18.95
CA ALA A 371 -28.74 15.47 -19.53
C ALA A 371 -28.35 16.51 -18.48
N ASP A 372 -27.05 16.79 -18.33
CA ASP A 372 -26.54 17.86 -17.48
C ASP A 372 -25.49 18.70 -18.24
N LYS A 373 -25.65 20.03 -18.24
CA LYS A 373 -24.79 20.98 -18.98
C LYS A 373 -23.84 21.79 -18.10
N HIS A 374 -23.82 21.54 -16.80
CA HIS A 374 -23.04 22.34 -15.88
C HIS A 374 -21.54 22.07 -16.06
N ASP A 375 -20.74 23.11 -15.85
CA ASP A 375 -19.28 23.01 -15.92
C ASP A 375 -18.69 22.38 -14.64
N VAL A 376 -17.78 21.42 -14.80
CA VAL A 376 -17.22 20.64 -13.68
C VAL A 376 -16.34 21.46 -12.73
N VAL A 377 -15.86 22.63 -13.16
CA VAL A 377 -15.01 23.50 -12.34
C VAL A 377 -15.85 24.51 -11.58
N THR A 378 -16.76 25.17 -12.28
CA THR A 378 -17.50 26.33 -11.77
C THR A 378 -18.89 26.00 -11.24
N GLN A 379 -19.45 24.84 -11.59
CA GLN A 379 -20.82 24.46 -11.29
C GLN A 379 -20.95 23.00 -10.78
N ALA A 380 -19.90 22.47 -10.14
CA ALA A 380 -19.94 21.12 -9.57
C ALA A 380 -21.08 20.88 -8.56
N PRO A 381 -21.43 21.83 -7.66
CA PRO A 381 -22.58 21.68 -6.77
C PRO A 381 -23.91 21.50 -7.52
N GLU A 382 -24.10 22.22 -8.62
CA GLU A 382 -25.29 22.14 -9.46
C GLU A 382 -25.41 20.78 -10.16
N ILE A 383 -24.29 20.21 -10.63
CA ILE A 383 -24.25 18.85 -11.18
C ILE A 383 -24.81 17.86 -10.16
N VAL A 384 -24.20 17.81 -8.96
CA VAL A 384 -24.58 16.82 -7.94
C VAL A 384 -26.00 17.06 -7.43
N LYS A 385 -26.39 18.32 -7.24
CA LYS A 385 -27.75 18.69 -6.86
C LYS A 385 -28.78 18.24 -7.89
N HIS A 386 -28.53 18.47 -9.18
CA HIS A 386 -29.45 18.08 -10.25
C HIS A 386 -29.71 16.57 -10.26
N VAL A 387 -28.69 15.76 -10.02
CA VAL A 387 -28.84 14.30 -9.93
C VAL A 387 -29.62 13.89 -8.67
N LEU A 388 -29.29 14.45 -7.52
CA LEU A 388 -29.96 14.13 -6.25
C LEU A 388 -31.41 14.58 -6.22
N ASP A 389 -31.74 15.75 -6.77
CA ASP A 389 -33.12 16.24 -6.87
C ASP A 389 -33.98 15.33 -7.77
N THR A 390 -33.36 14.72 -8.79
CA THR A 390 -34.06 13.89 -9.79
C THR A 390 -34.20 12.44 -9.35
N TYR A 391 -33.13 11.84 -8.81
CA TYR A 391 -33.07 10.40 -8.52
C TYR A 391 -32.88 10.07 -7.04
N GLY A 392 -32.60 11.05 -6.19
CA GLY A 392 -32.41 10.87 -4.74
C GLY A 392 -31.13 10.16 -4.33
N ARG A 393 -30.29 9.73 -5.29
CA ARG A 393 -29.06 8.95 -5.05
C ARG A 393 -28.05 9.15 -6.17
N ILE A 394 -26.79 8.85 -5.85
CA ILE A 394 -25.69 8.64 -6.81
C ILE A 394 -24.94 7.41 -6.31
N ASP A 395 -24.61 6.48 -7.19
CA ASP A 395 -23.92 5.23 -6.84
C ASP A 395 -22.52 5.16 -7.43
N VAL A 396 -22.35 5.75 -8.61
CA VAL A 396 -21.10 5.72 -9.37
C VAL A 396 -20.78 7.12 -9.88
N LEU A 397 -19.53 7.55 -9.72
CA LEU A 397 -18.97 8.76 -10.33
C LEU A 397 -17.83 8.37 -11.27
N VAL A 398 -17.94 8.75 -12.54
CA VAL A 398 -16.89 8.62 -13.54
C VAL A 398 -16.37 10.02 -13.91
N ASN A 399 -15.19 10.36 -13.40
CA ASN A 399 -14.51 11.62 -13.67
C ASN A 399 -13.72 11.52 -14.98
N ASN A 400 -14.40 11.75 -16.11
CA ASN A 400 -13.86 11.66 -17.46
C ASN A 400 -13.74 13.03 -18.17
N ALA A 401 -14.35 14.10 -17.66
CA ALA A 401 -14.20 15.43 -18.24
C ALA A 401 -12.72 15.83 -18.42
N GLY A 402 -12.44 16.46 -19.56
CA GLY A 402 -11.07 16.77 -19.91
C GLY A 402 -10.89 17.70 -21.09
N ILE A 403 -9.72 18.32 -21.14
CA ILE A 403 -9.29 19.24 -22.19
C ILE A 403 -7.79 19.07 -22.45
N LEU A 404 -7.33 19.51 -23.62
CA LEU A 404 -5.89 19.61 -23.92
C LEU A 404 -5.51 21.07 -24.21
N ARG A 405 -4.30 21.44 -23.79
CA ARG A 405 -3.63 22.73 -24.09
C ARG A 405 -2.15 22.47 -24.36
N ASP A 406 -1.92 21.56 -25.30
CA ASP A 406 -0.59 21.02 -25.61
C ASP A 406 0.31 22.10 -26.20
N LYS A 407 1.43 22.35 -25.53
CA LYS A 407 2.48 23.29 -25.92
C LYS A 407 3.78 22.84 -25.30
N SER A 408 4.90 23.02 -26.01
CA SER A 408 6.22 22.87 -25.38
C SER A 408 6.30 23.72 -24.11
N PHE A 409 7.03 23.25 -23.10
CA PHE A 409 7.11 23.89 -21.81
C PHE A 409 7.55 25.35 -21.90
N LEU A 410 8.40 25.71 -22.88
CA LEU A 410 8.75 27.11 -23.15
C LEU A 410 7.56 27.95 -23.62
N LYS A 411 6.67 27.42 -24.46
CA LYS A 411 5.53 28.15 -25.04
C LYS A 411 4.24 28.07 -24.21
N MET A 412 4.17 27.16 -23.24
CA MET A 412 3.02 27.01 -22.35
C MET A 412 2.81 28.26 -21.51
N THR A 413 1.62 28.85 -21.55
CA THR A 413 1.28 30.02 -20.73
C THR A 413 0.69 29.59 -19.39
N ASP A 414 0.64 30.53 -18.43
CA ASP A 414 -0.03 30.30 -17.15
C ASP A 414 -1.51 29.92 -17.33
N ALA A 415 -2.20 30.57 -18.27
CA ALA A 415 -3.59 30.25 -18.58
C ALA A 415 -3.77 28.83 -19.15
N ASP A 416 -2.81 28.34 -19.94
CA ASP A 416 -2.83 26.95 -20.42
C ASP A 416 -2.61 25.95 -19.27
N TRP A 417 -1.73 26.29 -18.32
CA TRP A 417 -1.46 25.49 -17.13
C TRP A 417 -2.68 25.44 -16.22
N ASP A 418 -3.15 26.60 -15.77
CA ASP A 418 -4.25 26.74 -14.81
C ASP A 418 -5.52 26.09 -15.30
N LEU A 419 -5.87 26.27 -16.58
CA LEU A 419 -7.09 25.70 -17.14
C LEU A 419 -7.06 24.16 -17.09
N VAL A 420 -5.92 23.53 -17.42
CA VAL A 420 -5.76 22.07 -17.37
C VAL A 420 -5.78 21.56 -15.93
N ILE A 421 -5.08 22.22 -15.00
CA ILE A 421 -5.09 21.86 -13.57
C ILE A 421 -6.51 21.97 -13.00
N ASN A 422 -7.22 23.06 -13.32
CA ASN A 422 -8.57 23.29 -12.82
C ASN A 422 -9.56 22.24 -13.32
N VAL A 423 -9.59 21.94 -14.62
CA VAL A 423 -10.51 20.94 -15.17
C VAL A 423 -10.20 19.54 -14.62
N HIS A 424 -8.93 19.14 -14.66
CA HIS A 424 -8.58 17.76 -14.39
C HIS A 424 -8.42 17.43 -12.91
N ILE A 425 -7.82 18.33 -12.11
CA ILE A 425 -7.61 18.09 -10.69
C ILE A 425 -8.75 18.69 -9.86
N ILE A 426 -9.01 20.00 -10.01
CA ILE A 426 -9.99 20.70 -9.15
C ILE A 426 -11.41 20.22 -9.42
N GLY A 427 -11.80 20.05 -10.69
CA GLY A 427 -13.11 19.51 -11.06
C GLY A 427 -13.34 18.10 -10.49
N THR A 428 -12.34 17.22 -10.62
CA THR A 428 -12.37 15.86 -10.04
C THR A 428 -12.49 15.90 -8.51
N PHE A 429 -11.70 16.74 -7.85
CA PHE A 429 -11.78 16.92 -6.39
C PHE A 429 -13.17 17.40 -5.96
N ASN A 430 -13.70 18.46 -6.59
CA ASN A 430 -14.97 19.06 -6.22
C ASN A 430 -16.14 18.07 -6.37
N LEU A 431 -16.20 17.33 -7.48
CA LEU A 431 -17.22 16.31 -7.69
C LEU A 431 -17.09 15.15 -6.68
N CYS A 432 -15.89 14.61 -6.48
CA CYS A 432 -15.66 13.58 -5.47
C CYS A 432 -16.06 14.06 -4.07
N LYS A 433 -15.74 15.31 -3.73
CA LYS A 433 -16.06 15.93 -2.44
C LYS A 433 -17.56 16.02 -2.19
N LEU A 434 -18.32 16.36 -3.23
CA LEU A 434 -19.78 16.51 -3.17
C LEU A 434 -20.51 15.17 -3.12
N VAL A 435 -20.05 14.14 -3.83
CA VAL A 435 -20.67 12.80 -3.79
C VAL A 435 -20.26 11.98 -2.56
N TRP A 436 -19.11 12.30 -1.94
CA TRP A 436 -18.59 11.58 -0.78
C TRP A 436 -19.60 11.39 0.37
N PRO A 437 -20.29 12.43 0.88
CA PRO A 437 -21.29 12.25 1.94
C PRO A 437 -22.44 11.32 1.53
N VAL A 438 -22.86 11.36 0.26
CA VAL A 438 -23.90 10.48 -0.29
C VAL A 438 -23.42 9.02 -0.21
N PHE A 439 -22.21 8.74 -0.70
CA PHE A 439 -21.64 7.38 -0.67
C PHE A 439 -21.42 6.85 0.74
N VAL A 440 -20.96 7.71 1.68
CA VAL A 440 -20.79 7.33 3.08
C VAL A 440 -22.13 6.97 3.73
N GLN A 441 -23.18 7.74 3.45
CA GLN A 441 -24.53 7.48 3.96
C GLN A 441 -25.11 6.19 3.38
N GLN A 442 -24.88 5.92 2.09
CA GLN A 442 -25.34 4.72 1.41
C GLN A 442 -24.54 3.46 1.75
N LYS A 443 -23.35 3.60 2.34
CA LYS A 443 -22.36 2.51 2.47
C LYS A 443 -22.07 1.84 1.13
N PHE A 444 -22.07 2.66 0.08
CA PHE A 444 -21.81 2.23 -1.28
C PHE A 444 -21.36 3.43 -2.10
N GLY A 445 -20.24 3.28 -2.80
CA GLY A 445 -19.80 4.20 -3.84
C GLY A 445 -18.75 3.56 -4.74
N ARG A 446 -18.77 3.92 -6.02
CA ARG A 446 -17.71 3.57 -6.97
C ARG A 446 -17.24 4.84 -7.66
N ILE A 447 -15.94 5.10 -7.61
CA ILE A 447 -15.32 6.24 -8.29
C ILE A 447 -14.32 5.70 -9.29
N ILE A 448 -14.48 6.10 -10.55
CA ILE A 448 -13.53 5.81 -11.61
C ILE A 448 -12.96 7.14 -12.08
N ASN A 449 -11.67 7.33 -11.84
CA ASN A 449 -10.96 8.53 -12.28
C ASN A 449 -10.14 8.23 -13.55
N THR A 450 -10.20 9.14 -14.51
CA THR A 450 -9.42 8.99 -15.75
C THR A 450 -8.06 9.65 -15.62
N THR A 451 -6.99 8.86 -15.51
CA THR A 451 -5.59 9.30 -15.70
C THR A 451 -5.19 9.21 -17.19
N SER A 452 -3.89 9.18 -17.49
CA SER A 452 -3.33 8.99 -18.84
C SER A 452 -1.91 8.46 -18.73
N THR A 453 -1.46 7.71 -19.74
CA THR A 453 -0.04 7.33 -19.90
C THR A 453 0.87 8.55 -20.06
N SER A 454 0.37 9.69 -20.54
CA SER A 454 1.10 10.97 -20.48
C SER A 454 1.32 11.44 -19.04
N GLY A 455 0.40 11.13 -18.12
CA GLY A 455 0.57 11.40 -16.71
C GLY A 455 1.53 10.44 -16.03
N ILE A 456 1.38 9.15 -16.32
CA ILE A 456 2.20 8.09 -15.73
C ILE A 456 3.65 8.19 -16.19
N TYR A 457 3.92 8.51 -17.46
CA TYR A 457 5.29 8.44 -18.02
C TYR A 457 5.85 9.79 -18.48
N GLY A 458 5.09 10.88 -18.32
CA GLY A 458 5.37 12.16 -18.96
C GLY A 458 5.25 12.14 -20.49
N SER A 459 5.05 13.31 -21.11
CA SER A 459 5.00 13.44 -22.57
C SER A 459 5.45 14.83 -23.02
N PHE A 460 6.27 14.90 -24.06
CA PHE A 460 6.78 16.17 -24.59
C PHE A 460 5.60 17.08 -24.97
N GLY A 461 5.61 18.33 -24.49
CA GLY A 461 4.58 19.31 -24.82
C GLY A 461 3.30 19.21 -23.99
N GLN A 462 3.27 18.35 -22.98
CA GLN A 462 2.09 18.10 -22.14
C GLN A 462 2.39 18.28 -20.65
N ALA A 463 3.31 19.16 -20.26
CA ALA A 463 3.72 19.32 -18.86
C ALA A 463 2.56 19.56 -17.87
N ASN A 464 1.58 20.37 -18.26
CA ASN A 464 0.35 20.62 -17.50
C ASN A 464 -0.53 19.36 -17.40
N TYR A 465 -0.80 18.71 -18.54
CA TYR A 465 -1.67 17.53 -18.60
C TYR A 465 -1.06 16.32 -17.91
N ALA A 466 0.25 16.09 -18.11
CA ALA A 466 1.02 15.06 -17.44
C ALA A 466 1.00 15.25 -15.92
N ALA A 467 1.29 16.46 -15.43
CA ALA A 467 1.21 16.76 -14.00
C ALA A 467 -0.19 16.50 -13.45
N ALA A 468 -1.23 16.98 -14.12
CA ALA A 468 -2.62 16.79 -13.70
C ALA A 468 -3.01 15.32 -13.61
N LYS A 469 -2.76 14.56 -14.68
CA LYS A 469 -3.15 13.14 -14.76
C LYS A 469 -2.33 12.26 -13.82
N CYS A 470 -1.05 12.57 -13.61
CA CYS A 470 -0.23 11.88 -12.61
C CYS A 470 -0.78 12.13 -11.19
N GLY A 471 -1.12 13.38 -10.85
CA GLY A 471 -1.71 13.73 -9.56
C GLY A 471 -3.01 12.96 -9.26
N ILE A 472 -3.84 12.73 -10.28
CA ILE A 472 -5.08 11.94 -10.15
C ILE A 472 -4.83 10.50 -9.68
N VAL A 473 -3.71 9.88 -10.04
CA VAL A 473 -3.38 8.52 -9.57
C VAL A 473 -3.29 8.49 -8.04
N SER A 474 -2.58 9.45 -7.43
CA SER A 474 -2.42 9.49 -5.97
C SER A 474 -3.68 9.98 -5.25
N PHE A 475 -4.42 10.89 -5.88
CA PHE A 475 -5.74 11.28 -5.41
C PHE A 475 -6.65 10.05 -5.26
N SER A 476 -6.72 9.22 -6.30
CA SER A 476 -7.49 7.97 -6.29
C SER A 476 -7.01 7.01 -5.20
N LYS A 477 -5.69 6.77 -5.08
CA LYS A 477 -5.12 5.90 -4.04
C LYS A 477 -5.49 6.37 -2.63
N THR A 478 -5.40 7.69 -2.38
CA THR A 478 -5.78 8.26 -1.08
C THR A 478 -7.26 8.04 -0.78
N LEU A 479 -8.15 8.34 -1.74
CA LEU A 479 -9.58 8.11 -1.55
C LEU A 479 -9.92 6.62 -1.42
N ALA A 480 -9.19 5.72 -2.09
CA ALA A 480 -9.37 4.28 -1.94
C ALA A 480 -9.10 3.83 -0.50
N VAL A 481 -8.04 4.34 0.14
CA VAL A 481 -7.73 4.08 1.55
C VAL A 481 -8.83 4.63 2.46
N GLU A 482 -9.23 5.89 2.27
CA GLU A 482 -10.25 6.52 3.14
C GLU A 482 -11.66 5.93 2.97
N GLY A 483 -11.97 5.47 1.76
CA GLY A 483 -13.27 4.98 1.33
C GLY A 483 -13.56 3.53 1.70
N LYS A 484 -12.52 2.69 1.81
CA LYS A 484 -12.63 1.22 1.99
C LYS A 484 -13.61 0.84 3.10
N LYS A 485 -13.51 1.46 4.28
CA LYS A 485 -14.38 1.18 5.44
C LYS A 485 -15.86 1.51 5.25
N ASN A 486 -16.21 2.24 4.19
CA ASN A 486 -17.59 2.59 3.84
C ASN A 486 -18.02 1.93 2.51
N ASN A 487 -17.29 0.93 2.02
CA ASN A 487 -17.52 0.32 0.70
C ASN A 487 -17.57 1.37 -0.43
N ILE A 488 -16.67 2.35 -0.33
CA ILE A 488 -16.38 3.31 -1.39
C ILE A 488 -15.08 2.88 -2.04
N LEU A 489 -15.16 2.36 -3.25
CA LEU A 489 -14.00 1.86 -4.00
C LEU A 489 -13.64 2.86 -5.09
N VAL A 490 -12.34 3.14 -5.23
CA VAL A 490 -11.83 4.17 -6.13
C VAL A 490 -10.70 3.59 -6.95
N ASN A 491 -10.85 3.55 -8.27
CA ASN A 491 -9.85 3.01 -9.18
C ASN A 491 -9.57 4.01 -10.32
N THR A 492 -8.41 3.85 -10.96
CA THR A 492 -7.94 4.76 -12.00
C THR A 492 -7.77 4.04 -13.32
N ILE A 493 -8.18 4.66 -14.43
CA ILE A 493 -7.95 4.15 -15.79
C ILE A 493 -7.10 5.12 -16.61
N ALA A 494 -6.15 4.60 -17.37
CA ALA A 494 -5.35 5.28 -18.38
C ALA A 494 -5.76 4.77 -19.76
N PRO A 495 -6.78 5.38 -20.40
CA PRO A 495 -7.35 4.85 -21.63
C PRO A 495 -6.49 5.20 -22.84
N HIS A 496 -6.41 4.26 -23.79
CA HIS A 496 -5.93 4.47 -25.15
C HIS A 496 -7.08 4.20 -26.12
N ALA A 497 -7.66 5.27 -26.64
CA ALA A 497 -8.77 5.21 -27.58
C ALA A 497 -8.87 6.46 -28.44
N GLU A 498 -9.55 6.33 -29.57
CA GLU A 498 -9.87 7.42 -30.47
C GLU A 498 -10.97 8.32 -29.90
N THR A 499 -10.63 9.59 -29.78
CA THR A 499 -11.50 10.67 -29.33
C THR A 499 -11.09 11.95 -30.03
N ALA A 500 -11.90 13.00 -29.92
CA ALA A 500 -11.51 14.33 -30.40
C ALA A 500 -10.16 14.83 -29.83
N MET A 501 -9.74 14.34 -28.64
CA MET A 501 -8.46 14.71 -28.01
C MET A 501 -7.26 13.93 -28.56
N THR A 502 -7.46 12.69 -29.02
CA THR A 502 -6.37 11.82 -29.48
C THR A 502 -6.16 11.85 -30.99
N LEU A 503 -7.14 12.35 -31.76
CA LEU A 503 -7.02 12.53 -33.22
C LEU A 503 -5.84 13.41 -33.64
N THR A 504 -5.42 14.37 -32.81
CA THR A 504 -4.26 15.23 -33.10
C THR A 504 -2.92 14.59 -32.74
N ILE A 505 -2.94 13.41 -32.10
CA ILE A 505 -1.75 12.70 -31.60
C ILE A 505 -1.48 11.43 -32.43
N PHE A 506 -2.53 10.76 -32.91
CA PHE A 506 -2.42 9.54 -33.71
C PHE A 506 -1.85 9.78 -35.11
N GLY A 507 -0.97 8.88 -35.55
CA GLY A 507 -0.50 8.86 -36.93
C GLY A 507 -1.57 8.37 -37.90
N GLU A 508 -1.40 8.62 -39.21
CA GLU A 508 -2.37 8.18 -40.24
C GLU A 508 -2.65 6.67 -40.18
N GLY A 509 -1.65 5.86 -39.82
CA GLY A 509 -1.77 4.42 -39.67
C GLY A 509 -2.50 3.93 -38.42
N GLU A 510 -2.87 4.81 -37.49
CA GLU A 510 -3.53 4.47 -36.21
C GLU A 510 -5.02 4.81 -36.19
N LEU A 511 -5.50 5.61 -37.14
CA LEU A 511 -6.90 6.04 -37.21
C LEU A 511 -7.86 4.85 -37.44
N ASN A 512 -9.02 4.91 -36.80
CA ASN A 512 -10.11 3.91 -36.77
C ASN A 512 -9.73 2.51 -36.23
N LYS A 513 -8.65 2.39 -35.45
CA LYS A 513 -8.16 1.14 -34.86
C LYS A 513 -8.46 0.98 -33.37
N PHE A 514 -8.68 2.07 -32.63
CA PHE A 514 -8.80 2.05 -31.17
C PHE A 514 -10.16 2.58 -30.70
N PRO A 515 -11.25 1.83 -30.89
CA PRO A 515 -12.58 2.30 -30.54
C PRO A 515 -12.74 2.45 -29.01
N PRO A 516 -13.47 3.48 -28.52
CA PRO A 516 -13.78 3.62 -27.09
C PRO A 516 -14.47 2.43 -26.41
N SER A 517 -15.10 1.53 -27.20
CA SER A 517 -15.66 0.28 -26.70
C SER A 517 -14.61 -0.73 -26.26
N HIS A 518 -13.33 -0.54 -26.61
CA HIS A 518 -12.22 -1.31 -26.06
C HIS A 518 -11.77 -0.84 -24.66
N VAL A 519 -12.43 0.17 -24.09
CA VAL A 519 -12.16 0.71 -22.75
C VAL A 519 -13.36 0.57 -21.82
N SER A 520 -14.55 0.88 -22.34
CA SER A 520 -15.77 1.03 -21.56
C SER A 520 -16.18 -0.21 -20.73
N PRO A 521 -15.96 -1.46 -21.19
CA PRO A 521 -16.20 -2.67 -20.38
C PRO A 521 -15.46 -2.66 -19.03
N MET A 522 -14.20 -2.22 -19.00
CA MET A 522 -13.43 -2.12 -17.76
C MET A 522 -14.03 -1.09 -16.80
N VAL A 523 -14.52 0.04 -17.32
CA VAL A 523 -15.16 1.09 -16.50
C VAL A 523 -16.45 0.60 -15.86
N VAL A 524 -17.26 -0.18 -16.58
CA VAL A 524 -18.47 -0.80 -16.04
C VAL A 524 -18.12 -1.85 -14.98
N LEU A 525 -17.10 -2.68 -15.20
CA LEU A 525 -16.63 -3.63 -14.19
C LEU A 525 -16.21 -2.92 -12.90
N LEU A 526 -15.38 -1.88 -13.00
CA LEU A 526 -14.90 -1.10 -11.85
C LEU A 526 -16.04 -0.40 -11.08
N ALA A 527 -17.18 -0.20 -11.72
CA ALA A 527 -18.38 0.38 -11.12
C ALA A 527 -19.35 -0.67 -10.53
N SER A 528 -19.06 -1.95 -10.68
CA SER A 528 -19.92 -3.03 -10.21
C SER A 528 -19.72 -3.37 -8.74
N ASP A 529 -20.68 -4.10 -8.18
CA ASP A 529 -20.59 -4.66 -6.83
C ASP A 529 -19.54 -5.80 -6.77
N GLN A 530 -19.14 -6.34 -7.93
CA GLN A 530 -18.23 -7.48 -8.08
C GLN A 530 -16.75 -7.08 -8.27
N VAL A 531 -16.43 -5.78 -8.31
CA VAL A 531 -15.04 -5.34 -8.45
C VAL A 531 -14.23 -5.81 -7.24
N PRO A 532 -13.12 -6.54 -7.41
CA PRO A 532 -12.38 -7.13 -6.29
C PRO A 532 -11.34 -6.18 -5.67
N VAL A 533 -11.14 -4.99 -6.26
CA VAL A 533 -10.02 -4.09 -5.92
C VAL A 533 -10.41 -2.63 -5.73
N THR A 534 -9.54 -1.89 -5.07
CA THR A 534 -9.58 -0.43 -4.92
C THR A 534 -8.15 0.11 -4.89
N GLY A 535 -7.93 1.34 -5.34
CA GLY A 535 -6.63 1.99 -5.39
C GLY A 535 -5.75 1.61 -6.59
N GLU A 536 -6.27 0.79 -7.51
CA GLU A 536 -5.53 0.26 -8.65
C GLU A 536 -5.50 1.23 -9.84
N THR A 537 -4.48 1.08 -10.69
CA THR A 537 -4.32 1.85 -11.93
C THR A 537 -4.19 0.91 -13.12
N PHE A 538 -5.08 1.08 -14.10
CA PHE A 538 -5.15 0.22 -15.27
C PHE A 538 -4.87 0.99 -16.55
N GLU A 539 -3.99 0.47 -17.41
CA GLU A 539 -3.93 0.87 -18.81
C GLU A 539 -4.91 0.03 -19.63
N VAL A 540 -5.70 0.67 -20.49
CA VAL A 540 -6.81 0.00 -21.18
C VAL A 540 -6.93 0.50 -22.61
N GLY A 541 -6.94 -0.42 -23.59
CA GLY A 541 -7.15 -0.12 -25.00
C GLY A 541 -6.81 -1.32 -25.88
N ALA A 542 -7.22 -1.30 -27.15
CA ALA A 542 -6.96 -2.39 -28.11
C ALA A 542 -7.41 -3.80 -27.65
N ALA A 543 -8.47 -3.87 -26.83
CA ALA A 543 -8.93 -5.08 -26.15
C ALA A 543 -7.85 -5.74 -25.27
N TRP A 544 -7.04 -4.90 -24.61
CA TRP A 544 -6.07 -5.29 -23.61
C TRP A 544 -6.28 -4.48 -22.34
N VAL A 545 -6.03 -5.13 -21.20
CA VAL A 545 -6.07 -4.51 -19.87
C VAL A 545 -4.77 -4.87 -19.16
N GLY A 546 -3.96 -3.86 -18.82
CA GLY A 546 -2.75 -3.99 -18.01
C GLY A 546 -2.91 -3.28 -16.67
N ASN A 547 -2.28 -3.81 -15.63
CA ASN A 547 -2.15 -3.13 -14.34
C ASN A 547 -0.81 -2.38 -14.28
N THR A 548 -0.79 -1.21 -13.65
CA THR A 548 0.41 -0.38 -13.49
C THR A 548 0.58 0.03 -12.04
N ARG A 549 1.75 -0.25 -11.48
CA ARG A 549 2.12 0.04 -10.09
C ARG A 549 3.51 0.62 -9.98
N PHE A 550 3.90 1.04 -8.78
CA PHE A 550 5.30 1.35 -8.48
C PHE A 550 6.04 0.09 -8.04
N GLN A 551 7.29 -0.02 -8.45
CA GLN A 551 8.25 -0.98 -7.92
C GLN A 551 9.53 -0.23 -7.56
N ARG A 552 10.15 -0.60 -6.44
CA ARG A 552 11.39 -0.01 -5.94
C ARG A 552 12.52 -1.02 -6.09
N ALA A 553 13.68 -0.57 -6.53
CA ALA A 553 14.91 -1.33 -6.43
C ALA A 553 15.18 -1.74 -4.97
N LYS A 554 16.01 -2.78 -4.77
CA LYS A 554 16.52 -3.11 -3.43
C LYS A 554 17.11 -1.88 -2.75
N GLY A 555 17.81 -1.06 -3.53
CA GLY A 555 18.42 0.19 -3.09
C GLY A 555 19.75 -0.06 -2.39
N VAL A 556 20.40 1.03 -1.98
CA VAL A 556 21.69 1.00 -1.27
C VAL A 556 21.52 1.73 0.04
N VAL A 557 22.18 1.24 1.08
CA VAL A 557 22.19 1.84 2.42
C VAL A 557 23.62 2.15 2.86
N HIS A 558 23.82 3.35 3.40
CA HIS A 558 25.05 3.70 4.11
C HIS A 558 24.99 3.17 5.54
N LEU A 559 25.62 2.01 5.76
CA LEU A 559 25.67 1.31 7.04
C LEU A 559 26.63 2.00 8.03
N ALA A 560 26.45 1.78 9.34
CA ALA A 560 27.34 2.35 10.36
C ALA A 560 28.70 1.64 10.42
N SER A 561 28.76 0.40 9.92
CA SER A 561 30.00 -0.32 9.63
C SER A 561 30.84 0.39 8.57
N ASP A 562 30.22 1.05 7.59
CA ASP A 562 30.91 1.87 6.60
C ASP A 562 31.46 3.16 7.23
N LYS A 563 32.79 3.23 7.35
CA LYS A 563 33.51 4.37 7.93
C LYS A 563 33.72 5.52 6.94
N SER A 564 33.37 5.34 5.67
CA SER A 564 33.44 6.41 4.69
C SER A 564 32.36 7.47 4.97
N PRO A 565 32.62 8.75 4.66
CA PRO A 565 31.62 9.80 4.84
C PRO A 565 30.45 9.57 3.88
N PHE A 566 29.22 9.64 4.40
CA PHE A 566 28.03 9.65 3.55
C PHE A 566 27.88 11.01 2.87
N ASP A 567 28.45 11.13 1.68
CA ASP A 567 28.45 12.36 0.89
C ASP A 567 28.14 12.09 -0.60
N ILE A 568 28.19 13.14 -1.43
CA ILE A 568 27.87 13.01 -2.87
C ILE A 568 28.79 12.02 -3.59
N ASP A 569 30.04 11.90 -3.16
CA ASP A 569 31.05 11.06 -3.80
C ASP A 569 30.74 9.60 -3.48
N TRP A 570 30.30 9.32 -2.25
CA TRP A 570 29.73 8.01 -1.88
C TRP A 570 28.48 7.66 -2.70
N VAL A 571 27.52 8.59 -2.80
CA VAL A 571 26.31 8.38 -3.61
C VAL A 571 26.67 8.10 -5.06
N ALA A 572 27.60 8.86 -5.64
CA ALA A 572 28.03 8.68 -7.02
C ALA A 572 28.62 7.28 -7.28
N ALA A 573 29.41 6.77 -6.33
CA ALA A 573 30.03 5.44 -6.41
C ALA A 573 28.99 4.30 -6.37
N HIS A 574 27.90 4.47 -5.62
CA HIS A 574 26.86 3.44 -5.42
C HIS A 574 25.59 3.69 -6.26
N PHE A 575 25.58 4.73 -7.09
CA PHE A 575 24.35 5.15 -7.76
C PHE A 575 23.80 4.10 -8.72
N ALA A 576 24.67 3.34 -9.40
CA ALA A 576 24.26 2.31 -10.35
C ALA A 576 23.51 1.16 -9.66
N GLU A 577 23.96 0.76 -8.47
CA GLU A 577 23.35 -0.29 -7.65
C GLU A 577 21.95 0.12 -7.17
N ALA A 578 21.78 1.39 -6.79
CA ALA A 578 20.46 1.93 -6.42
C ALA A 578 19.45 1.94 -7.58
N GLN A 579 19.90 1.70 -8.82
CA GLN A 579 19.09 1.64 -10.04
C GLN A 579 18.89 0.22 -10.57
N ASP A 580 19.38 -0.80 -9.85
CA ASP A 580 19.25 -2.19 -10.24
C ASP A 580 17.85 -2.75 -9.89
N PHE A 581 17.21 -3.35 -10.88
CA PHE A 581 15.89 -4.00 -10.77
C PHE A 581 15.96 -5.48 -11.17
N SER A 582 17.17 -6.02 -11.38
CA SER A 582 17.38 -7.41 -11.79
C SER A 582 17.17 -8.40 -10.63
N SER A 583 17.35 -7.96 -9.38
CA SER A 583 17.10 -8.72 -8.16
C SER A 583 16.60 -7.81 -7.03
N GLY A 584 15.88 -8.39 -6.05
CA GLY A 584 15.44 -7.70 -4.82
C GLY A 584 14.50 -6.50 -5.01
N ALA A 585 13.85 -6.37 -6.17
CA ALA A 585 12.94 -5.25 -6.46
C ALA A 585 11.54 -5.49 -5.87
N VAL A 586 11.10 -4.63 -4.97
CA VAL A 586 9.88 -4.80 -4.17
C VAL A 586 8.73 -3.89 -4.61
N ALA A 587 7.50 -4.41 -4.56
CA ALA A 587 6.30 -3.68 -4.94
C ALA A 587 5.67 -2.98 -3.72
N ILE A 588 6.06 -1.73 -3.48
CA ILE A 588 5.57 -0.94 -2.36
C ILE A 588 4.15 -0.42 -2.62
N LYS A 589 3.21 -0.68 -1.70
CA LYS A 589 1.79 -0.31 -1.83
C LYS A 589 1.36 0.83 -0.92
N SER A 590 2.13 1.14 0.13
CA SER A 590 1.78 2.21 1.07
C SER A 590 3.01 2.98 1.60
N PRO A 591 2.83 4.21 2.12
CA PRO A 591 3.91 4.93 2.80
C PRO A 591 4.44 4.19 4.03
N ALA A 592 3.58 3.44 4.73
CA ALA A 592 3.98 2.64 5.89
C ALA A 592 4.88 1.48 5.48
N GLU A 593 4.53 0.78 4.40
CA GLU A 593 5.34 -0.30 3.81
C GLU A 593 6.69 0.21 3.29
N SER A 594 6.70 1.36 2.57
CA SER A 594 7.95 2.06 2.20
C SER A 594 8.83 2.28 3.43
N SER A 595 8.24 2.84 4.50
CA SER A 595 8.95 3.11 5.75
C SER A 595 9.54 1.84 6.34
N MET A 596 8.73 0.79 6.53
CA MET A 596 9.19 -0.47 7.09
C MET A 596 10.32 -1.09 6.25
N ALA A 597 10.18 -1.11 4.92
CA ALA A 597 11.19 -1.67 4.04
C ALA A 597 12.51 -0.88 4.08
N ILE A 598 12.47 0.45 4.20
CA ILE A 598 13.70 1.25 4.37
C ILE A 598 14.33 1.01 5.75
N MET A 599 13.51 0.91 6.80
CA MET A 599 14.01 0.68 8.16
C MET A 599 14.64 -0.70 8.31
N ALA A 600 14.08 -1.73 7.68
CA ALA A 600 14.68 -3.06 7.62
C ALA A 600 16.10 -3.00 7.01
N SER A 601 16.28 -2.25 5.92
CA SER A 601 17.61 -2.03 5.33
C SER A 601 18.58 -1.26 6.24
N LEU A 602 18.09 -0.40 7.14
CA LEU A 602 18.92 0.37 8.07
C LEU A 602 19.35 -0.41 9.33
N GLY A 603 18.76 -1.58 9.56
CA GLY A 603 19.01 -2.43 10.74
C GLY A 603 20.10 -3.49 10.57
N GLY A 604 20.57 -3.75 9.35
CA GLY A 604 21.49 -4.85 9.02
C GLY A 604 22.96 -4.67 9.43
N ASP A 605 23.25 -4.10 10.61
CA ASP A 605 24.63 -3.97 11.13
C ASP A 605 24.99 -5.03 12.20
N GLU A 606 24.14 -6.02 12.46
CA GLU A 606 24.45 -7.16 13.34
C GLU A 606 24.46 -8.47 12.53
N ASP A 607 25.68 -8.93 12.21
CA ASP A 607 26.08 -10.26 11.70
C ASP A 607 25.62 -10.68 10.29
N ASP A 608 26.27 -10.14 9.25
CA ASP A 608 26.19 -10.65 7.87
C ASP A 608 27.39 -11.57 7.55
N GLU A 609 27.22 -12.88 7.75
CA GLU A 609 27.74 -13.94 6.88
C GLU A 609 26.74 -15.11 6.98
N ASP A 610 25.73 -15.12 6.10
CA ASP A 610 25.21 -16.32 5.44
C ASP A 610 24.20 -15.87 4.36
N GLU A 611 24.64 -15.97 3.10
CA GLU A 611 23.75 -15.92 1.93
C GLU A 611 22.83 -17.15 1.97
N GLU A 612 21.54 -16.96 2.27
CA GLU A 612 20.52 -17.99 2.01
C GLU A 612 19.26 -17.39 1.39
N ASP A 613 18.70 -18.15 0.44
CA ASP A 613 17.71 -17.78 -0.55
C ASP A 613 16.41 -17.17 0.03
N GLU A 614 15.96 -16.07 -0.59
CA GLU A 614 14.69 -15.41 -0.30
C GLU A 614 13.49 -16.33 -0.62
N GLU A 615 12.90 -16.98 0.39
CA GLU A 615 11.55 -17.56 0.30
C GLU A 615 10.47 -16.50 0.62
N ASP A 616 9.54 -16.37 -0.33
CA ASP A 616 8.33 -15.53 -0.38
C ASP A 616 7.69 -15.16 0.97
N GLU A 617 7.73 -13.87 1.34
CA GLU A 617 6.85 -13.32 2.39
C GLU A 617 5.43 -13.10 1.84
N GLU A 618 4.54 -14.05 2.17
CA GLU A 618 3.13 -14.06 1.80
C GLU A 618 2.37 -12.81 2.29
N SER A 619 1.60 -12.22 1.36
CA SER A 619 0.46 -11.35 1.67
C SER A 619 -0.41 -11.96 2.78
N ALA A 620 -1.06 -11.15 3.61
CA ALA A 620 -2.12 -11.61 4.52
C ALA A 620 -3.09 -12.54 3.75
N ASN A 621 -2.90 -13.85 3.92
CA ASN A 621 -3.54 -14.85 3.10
C ASN A 621 -5.04 -14.85 3.41
N GLU A 622 -5.87 -14.68 2.38
CA GLU A 622 -7.34 -14.69 2.47
C GLU A 622 -7.89 -15.98 3.13
N PHE A 623 -7.08 -17.04 3.16
CA PHE A 623 -7.39 -18.34 3.77
C PHE A 623 -6.09 -19.02 4.27
N TYR A 624 -6.16 -19.84 5.31
CA TYR A 624 -5.07 -20.68 5.78
C TYR A 624 -5.17 -22.01 5.07
N GLU A 625 -4.14 -22.39 4.35
CA GLU A 625 -4.13 -23.67 3.65
C GLU A 625 -3.74 -24.80 4.61
N LEU A 626 -4.73 -25.63 4.95
CA LEU A 626 -4.51 -26.88 5.65
C LEU A 626 -4.17 -27.96 4.62
N SER A 627 -2.90 -28.02 4.19
CA SER A 627 -2.39 -29.01 3.24
C SER A 627 -1.61 -30.14 3.94
N PRO A 628 -1.35 -31.28 3.27
CA PRO A 628 -0.50 -32.33 3.83
C PRO A 628 0.88 -31.82 4.26
N ARG A 629 1.49 -30.89 3.49
CA ARG A 629 2.76 -30.23 3.83
C ARG A 629 2.65 -29.51 5.17
N ASN A 630 1.65 -28.65 5.34
CA ASN A 630 1.50 -27.83 6.54
C ASN A 630 1.13 -28.68 7.77
N ILE A 631 0.38 -29.77 7.58
CA ILE A 631 0.09 -30.76 8.62
C ILE A 631 1.37 -31.46 9.10
N MET A 632 2.19 -31.95 8.17
CA MET A 632 3.45 -32.63 8.52
C MET A 632 4.42 -31.65 9.21
N LEU A 633 4.52 -30.42 8.71
CA LEU A 633 5.35 -29.37 9.30
C LEU A 633 4.93 -29.06 10.74
N TYR A 634 3.63 -28.89 10.98
CA TYR A 634 3.09 -28.70 12.33
C TYR A 634 3.38 -29.90 13.23
N ASN A 635 3.09 -31.11 12.76
CA ASN A 635 3.30 -32.34 13.53
C ASN A 635 4.77 -32.51 13.93
N LEU A 636 5.72 -32.26 13.02
CA LEU A 636 7.16 -32.24 13.29
C LEU A 636 7.52 -31.12 14.29
N GLY A 637 6.95 -29.93 14.12
CA GLY A 637 7.09 -28.77 15.01
C GLY A 637 6.64 -29.02 16.44
N ILE A 638 5.83 -30.05 16.70
CA ILE A 638 5.40 -30.49 18.04
C ILE A 638 5.98 -31.86 18.44
N GLY A 639 7.04 -32.30 17.74
CA GLY A 639 7.87 -33.44 18.15
C GLY A 639 7.50 -34.79 17.54
N ALA A 640 6.73 -34.82 16.45
CA ALA A 640 6.58 -36.05 15.65
C ALA A 640 7.92 -36.50 15.06
N GLN A 641 8.09 -37.80 14.98
CA GLN A 641 9.32 -38.44 14.50
C GLN A 641 9.12 -39.06 13.11
N TYR A 642 10.21 -39.28 12.39
CA TYR A 642 10.21 -39.78 11.02
C TYR A 642 9.53 -41.14 10.85
N ASP A 643 9.48 -41.96 11.90
CA ASP A 643 8.88 -43.30 11.91
C ASP A 643 7.39 -43.31 12.30
N GLU A 644 6.84 -42.16 12.70
CA GLU A 644 5.42 -41.98 13.03
C GLU A 644 4.61 -41.62 11.77
N LEU A 645 4.58 -42.52 10.78
CA LEU A 645 4.07 -42.27 9.43
C LEU A 645 2.66 -41.65 9.37
N LYS A 646 1.78 -41.96 10.33
CA LYS A 646 0.45 -41.31 10.44
C LYS A 646 0.50 -39.79 10.63
N TYR A 647 1.64 -39.22 10.99
CA TYR A 647 1.85 -37.79 11.22
C TYR A 647 2.77 -37.12 10.19
N VAL A 648 3.67 -37.89 9.56
CA VAL A 648 4.78 -37.34 8.74
C VAL A 648 4.83 -37.91 7.32
N PHE A 649 3.84 -38.71 6.92
CA PHE A 649 3.77 -39.25 5.57
C PHE A 649 2.34 -39.22 5.04
N GLU A 650 2.09 -38.36 4.06
CA GLU A 650 0.80 -38.14 3.42
C GLU A 650 0.27 -39.37 2.67
N GLY A 651 1.16 -40.28 2.25
CA GLY A 651 0.78 -41.57 1.66
C GLY A 651 0.37 -42.63 2.69
N SER A 652 0.44 -42.35 3.99
CA SER A 652 -0.06 -43.23 5.04
C SER A 652 -1.58 -43.33 4.99
N LYS A 653 -2.12 -44.55 5.13
CA LYS A 653 -3.58 -44.76 5.18
C LYS A 653 -4.26 -44.07 6.36
N ASP A 654 -3.49 -43.79 7.41
CA ASP A 654 -3.96 -43.17 8.66
C ASP A 654 -3.40 -41.74 8.83
N PHE A 655 -2.98 -41.09 7.73
CA PHE A 655 -2.45 -39.72 7.76
C PHE A 655 -3.46 -38.77 8.40
N GLN A 656 -3.02 -38.07 9.45
CA GLN A 656 -3.88 -37.17 10.22
C GLN A 656 -3.11 -36.01 10.81
N ALA A 657 -3.81 -34.90 11.00
CA ALA A 657 -3.33 -33.82 11.84
C ALA A 657 -3.53 -34.16 13.33
N ILE A 658 -2.55 -33.80 14.15
CA ILE A 658 -2.75 -33.79 15.61
C ILE A 658 -3.75 -32.68 15.93
N PRO A 659 -4.83 -32.91 16.71
CA PRO A 659 -5.97 -32.00 16.77
C PRO A 659 -5.63 -30.59 17.28
N SER A 660 -4.51 -30.43 18.00
CA SER A 660 -4.00 -29.13 18.43
C SER A 660 -3.64 -28.19 17.27
N ILE A 661 -3.52 -28.66 16.03
CA ILE A 661 -3.32 -27.80 14.84
C ILE A 661 -4.40 -26.74 14.70
N GLY A 662 -5.61 -26.98 15.23
CA GLY A 662 -6.73 -26.06 15.15
C GLY A 662 -6.52 -24.70 15.83
N VAL A 663 -5.43 -24.53 16.61
CA VAL A 663 -5.04 -23.22 17.15
C VAL A 663 -4.37 -22.32 16.11
N ILE A 664 -3.78 -22.89 15.05
CA ILE A 664 -2.96 -22.16 14.09
C ILE A 664 -3.80 -21.19 13.24
N PRO A 665 -4.93 -21.58 12.62
CA PRO A 665 -5.73 -20.64 11.84
C PRO A 665 -6.21 -19.44 12.67
N ALA A 666 -6.59 -19.67 13.93
CA ALA A 666 -7.00 -18.61 14.85
C ALA A 666 -5.86 -17.66 15.24
N MET A 667 -4.62 -18.12 15.17
CA MET A 667 -3.44 -17.31 15.46
C MET A 667 -3.01 -16.44 14.28
N VAL A 668 -3.10 -16.97 13.05
CA VAL A 668 -2.48 -16.35 11.87
C VAL A 668 -3.47 -15.63 10.95
N GLN A 669 -4.77 -15.86 11.11
CA GLN A 669 -5.81 -15.30 10.24
C GLN A 669 -6.82 -14.39 10.95
N CYS A 670 -6.39 -13.69 12.00
CA CYS A 670 -7.29 -12.79 12.72
C CYS A 670 -7.74 -11.64 11.81
N ASP A 671 -9.03 -11.60 11.45
CA ASP A 671 -9.66 -10.47 10.77
C ASP A 671 -9.93 -9.31 11.75
N ASP A 672 -10.29 -8.13 11.22
CA ASP A 672 -10.52 -6.89 11.99
C ASP A 672 -11.68 -6.98 13.03
N GLY A 673 -12.28 -8.16 13.26
CA GLY A 673 -13.45 -8.36 14.13
C GLY A 673 -13.17 -8.32 15.64
N TYR A 674 -11.91 -8.46 16.06
CA TYR A 674 -11.50 -8.40 17.46
C TYR A 674 -10.27 -7.51 17.67
N ASP A 675 -10.47 -6.21 17.53
CA ASP A 675 -9.45 -5.19 17.80
C ASP A 675 -9.43 -4.78 19.29
N LEU A 676 -8.36 -5.12 20.00
CA LEU A 676 -8.19 -4.77 21.42
C LEU A 676 -8.09 -3.25 21.67
N ASP A 677 -7.59 -2.46 20.71
CA ASP A 677 -7.52 -1.00 20.84
C ASP A 677 -8.92 -0.37 20.87
N SER A 678 -9.88 -0.97 20.18
CA SER A 678 -11.27 -0.53 20.20
C SER A 678 -11.97 -0.77 21.54
N TYR A 679 -11.48 -1.71 22.36
CA TYR A 679 -12.11 -2.06 23.64
C TYR A 679 -11.35 -1.56 24.88
N LEU A 680 -10.06 -1.23 24.74
CA LEU A 680 -9.17 -0.93 25.85
C LEU A 680 -8.56 0.47 25.74
N LYS A 681 -8.40 1.14 26.88
CA LYS A 681 -7.60 2.36 27.03
C LYS A 681 -6.22 2.01 27.55
N ASN A 682 -5.20 2.71 27.07
CA ASN A 682 -3.78 2.47 27.38
C ASN A 682 -3.33 1.04 27.04
N PHE A 683 -3.94 0.44 26.01
CA PHE A 683 -3.49 -0.85 25.53
C PHE A 683 -2.04 -0.73 25.03
N ASN A 684 -1.22 -1.70 25.43
CA ASN A 684 0.14 -1.85 24.94
C ASN A 684 0.33 -3.33 24.64
N PRO A 685 0.51 -3.72 23.36
CA PRO A 685 0.73 -5.11 22.96
C PRO A 685 1.91 -5.78 23.69
N MET A 686 2.98 -5.05 24.04
CA MET A 686 4.13 -5.59 24.79
C MET A 686 3.80 -6.01 26.23
N LYS A 687 2.64 -5.57 26.74
CA LYS A 687 2.14 -5.92 28.07
C LYS A 687 1.10 -7.03 28.05
N LEU A 688 0.80 -7.59 26.88
CA LEU A 688 -0.12 -8.69 26.66
C LEU A 688 0.57 -10.03 26.92
N LEU A 689 -0.04 -10.86 27.75
CA LEU A 689 0.37 -12.24 27.97
C LEU A 689 -0.76 -13.18 27.55
N HIS A 690 -0.45 -14.16 26.71
CA HIS A 690 -1.38 -15.24 26.40
C HIS A 690 -1.49 -16.19 27.59
N GLY A 691 -2.61 -16.12 28.31
CA GLY A 691 -2.78 -16.79 29.61
C GLY A 691 -3.48 -18.14 29.53
N GLU A 692 -4.58 -18.24 28.77
CA GLU A 692 -5.35 -19.49 28.64
C GLU A 692 -5.77 -19.70 27.18
N GLN A 693 -5.87 -20.96 26.79
CA GLN A 693 -6.33 -21.40 25.48
C GLN A 693 -7.48 -22.38 25.65
N TYR A 694 -8.53 -22.21 24.84
CA TYR A 694 -9.55 -23.21 24.59
C TYR A 694 -9.64 -23.50 23.09
N LEU A 695 -9.77 -24.77 22.74
CA LEU A 695 -9.93 -25.27 21.37
C LEU A 695 -11.06 -26.29 21.34
N LYS A 696 -11.94 -26.17 20.35
CA LYS A 696 -12.97 -27.14 20.02
C LYS A 696 -12.89 -27.53 18.56
N ILE A 697 -12.83 -28.83 18.30
CA ILE A 697 -12.87 -29.39 16.95
C ILE A 697 -14.34 -29.59 16.56
N LYS A 698 -14.77 -28.93 15.48
CA LYS A 698 -16.16 -28.92 15.02
C LYS A 698 -16.42 -29.93 13.89
N GLN A 699 -15.36 -30.33 13.18
CA GLN A 699 -15.43 -31.30 12.08
C GLN A 699 -14.47 -32.48 12.31
N TRP A 700 -14.99 -33.69 12.14
CA TRP A 700 -14.22 -34.94 12.20
C TRP A 700 -14.49 -35.83 10.97
N PRO A 701 -13.46 -36.46 10.38
CA PRO A 701 -12.04 -36.20 10.61
C PRO A 701 -11.66 -34.74 10.29
N ILE A 702 -10.59 -34.24 10.91
CA ILE A 702 -10.03 -32.94 10.52
C ILE A 702 -9.62 -33.04 9.06
N PRO A 703 -10.03 -32.10 8.18
CA PRO A 703 -9.62 -32.13 6.78
C PRO A 703 -8.10 -32.19 6.65
N THR A 704 -7.59 -33.01 5.73
CA THR A 704 -6.16 -33.06 5.42
C THR A 704 -5.77 -32.19 4.22
N ASP A 705 -6.78 -31.62 3.56
CA ASP A 705 -6.70 -30.66 2.47
C ASP A 705 -7.93 -29.74 2.56
N ALA A 706 -7.74 -28.49 2.99
CA ALA A 706 -8.79 -27.49 3.05
C ALA A 706 -8.22 -26.07 3.04
N LYS A 707 -9.00 -25.11 2.53
CA LYS A 707 -8.72 -23.68 2.69
C LYS A 707 -9.60 -23.16 3.81
N LEU A 708 -9.01 -22.73 4.90
CA LEU A 708 -9.72 -22.28 6.09
C LEU A 708 -9.81 -20.77 6.15
N THR A 709 -10.91 -20.23 6.64
CA THR A 709 -11.03 -18.79 6.95
C THR A 709 -11.48 -18.66 8.40
N THR A 710 -10.89 -17.72 9.14
CA THR A 710 -11.20 -17.50 10.55
C THR A 710 -11.75 -16.10 10.78
N THR A 711 -12.82 -16.01 11.56
CA THR A 711 -13.41 -14.73 12.00
C THR A 711 -13.29 -14.57 13.51
N ALA A 712 -12.77 -13.42 13.94
CA ALA A 712 -12.56 -13.10 15.35
C ALA A 712 -13.67 -12.21 15.92
N HIS A 713 -14.01 -12.38 17.20
CA HIS A 713 -15.01 -11.56 17.89
C HIS A 713 -14.74 -11.49 19.40
N PRO A 714 -15.13 -10.41 20.10
CA PRO A 714 -14.99 -10.34 21.55
C PRO A 714 -15.96 -11.33 22.23
N VAL A 715 -15.48 -12.05 23.24
CA VAL A 715 -16.30 -12.96 24.05
C VAL A 715 -16.52 -12.39 25.45
N GLN A 716 -15.45 -11.95 26.11
CA GLN A 716 -15.53 -11.38 27.46
C GLN A 716 -14.36 -10.44 27.74
N ILE A 717 -14.64 -9.30 28.35
CA ILE A 717 -13.64 -8.38 28.90
C ILE A 717 -13.91 -8.23 30.39
N THR A 718 -12.86 -8.29 31.21
CA THR A 718 -12.97 -8.17 32.67
C THR A 718 -11.85 -7.31 33.21
N GLN A 719 -12.20 -6.15 33.78
CA GLN A 719 -11.25 -5.32 34.52
C GLN A 719 -10.81 -6.03 35.80
N LYS A 720 -9.49 -6.15 36.02
CA LYS A 720 -8.86 -6.72 37.22
C LYS A 720 -7.83 -5.74 37.80
N GLY A 721 -8.29 -4.83 38.64
CA GLY A 721 -7.43 -3.80 39.24
C GLY A 721 -6.89 -2.86 38.16
N LYS A 722 -5.56 -2.79 38.00
CA LYS A 722 -4.89 -2.03 36.93
C LYS A 722 -4.73 -2.79 35.60
N ASN A 723 -5.18 -4.04 35.55
CA ASN A 723 -4.99 -4.93 34.40
C ASN A 723 -6.34 -5.35 33.81
N VAL A 724 -6.34 -5.87 32.59
CA VAL A 724 -7.56 -6.38 31.93
C VAL A 724 -7.35 -7.82 31.51
N VAL A 725 -8.39 -8.64 31.65
CA VAL A 725 -8.47 -9.96 31.02
C VAL A 725 -9.42 -9.86 29.85
N CYS A 726 -8.95 -10.20 28.66
CA CYS A 726 -9.74 -10.21 27.44
C CYS A 726 -9.80 -11.62 26.86
N VAL A 727 -11.00 -12.07 26.50
CA VAL A 727 -11.28 -13.34 25.85
C VAL A 727 -11.77 -13.04 24.44
N GLY A 728 -10.99 -13.41 23.44
CA GLY A 728 -11.38 -13.38 22.03
C GLY A 728 -11.86 -14.76 21.59
N GLY A 729 -12.94 -14.80 20.82
CA GLY A 729 -13.48 -16.01 20.17
C GLY A 729 -13.13 -16.01 18.69
N PHE A 730 -12.84 -17.20 18.14
CA PHE A 730 -12.41 -17.36 16.75
C PHE A 730 -13.15 -18.54 16.13
N ASP A 731 -13.97 -18.26 15.11
CA ASP A 731 -14.69 -19.26 14.35
C ASP A 731 -13.95 -19.55 13.05
N THR A 732 -13.47 -20.78 12.88
CA THR A 732 -12.78 -21.22 11.66
C THR A 732 -13.70 -22.11 10.84
N ILE A 733 -13.92 -21.74 9.57
CA ILE A 733 -14.71 -22.49 8.61
C ILE A 733 -13.85 -22.96 7.42
N ASP A 734 -14.26 -24.05 6.78
CA ASP A 734 -13.76 -24.41 5.46
C ASP A 734 -14.39 -23.48 4.42
N LYS A 735 -13.56 -22.76 3.67
CA LYS A 735 -13.97 -21.76 2.66
C LYS A 735 -14.78 -22.40 1.53
N ALA A 736 -14.49 -23.64 1.15
CA ALA A 736 -15.17 -24.31 0.04
C ALA A 736 -16.57 -24.77 0.43
N THR A 737 -16.75 -25.24 1.67
CA THR A 737 -18.00 -25.86 2.12
C THR A 737 -18.84 -24.98 3.05
N GLY A 738 -18.23 -23.96 3.66
CA GLY A 738 -18.82 -23.14 4.73
C GLY A 738 -18.97 -23.87 6.06
N ASN A 739 -18.47 -25.11 6.18
CA ASN A 739 -18.64 -25.91 7.40
C ASN A 739 -17.68 -25.43 8.51
N PRO A 740 -18.14 -25.33 9.77
CA PRO A 740 -17.26 -25.05 10.90
C PRO A 740 -16.25 -26.18 11.12
N VAL A 741 -14.97 -25.82 11.19
CA VAL A 741 -13.85 -26.75 11.39
C VAL A 741 -13.29 -26.64 12.81
N PHE A 742 -12.99 -25.42 13.27
CA PHE A 742 -12.48 -25.16 14.62
C PHE A 742 -13.22 -24.00 15.27
N TYR A 743 -13.26 -24.01 16.60
CA TYR A 743 -13.59 -22.84 17.41
C TYR A 743 -12.53 -22.68 18.49
N ASN A 744 -11.99 -21.47 18.65
CA ASN A 744 -11.00 -21.16 19.67
C ASN A 744 -11.49 -20.05 20.60
N GLU A 745 -11.06 -20.08 21.86
CA GLU A 745 -11.03 -18.89 22.71
C GLU A 745 -9.60 -18.64 23.19
N MET A 746 -9.09 -17.42 22.97
CA MET A 746 -7.80 -16.98 23.49
C MET A 746 -8.03 -16.00 24.64
N THR A 747 -7.54 -16.37 25.84
CA THR A 747 -7.57 -15.47 27.00
C THR A 747 -6.22 -14.77 27.11
N THR A 748 -6.26 -13.45 27.09
CA THR A 748 -5.09 -12.57 27.22
C THR A 748 -5.18 -11.77 28.51
N PHE A 749 -4.05 -11.65 29.21
CA PHE A 749 -3.89 -10.79 30.38
C PHE A 749 -3.03 -9.59 30.00
N ILE A 750 -3.61 -8.40 30.09
CA ILE A 750 -3.03 -7.17 29.59
C ILE A 750 -2.74 -6.27 30.78
N ARG A 751 -1.46 -5.96 30.99
CA ARG A 751 -1.03 -5.14 32.13
C ARG A 751 -1.21 -3.64 31.85
N ASP A 752 -1.56 -2.89 32.90
CA ASP A 752 -1.71 -1.42 32.88
C ASP A 752 -2.74 -0.86 31.86
N ALA A 753 -3.72 -1.69 31.48
CA ALA A 753 -4.82 -1.29 30.61
C ALA A 753 -6.13 -1.09 31.37
N GLN A 754 -7.07 -0.38 30.76
CA GLN A 754 -8.42 -0.20 31.29
C GLN A 754 -9.47 -0.60 30.24
N GLY A 755 -10.45 -1.41 30.62
CA GLY A 755 -11.55 -1.83 29.75
C GLY A 755 -12.86 -1.94 30.52
N GLU A 756 -13.99 -1.82 29.83
CA GLU A 756 -15.30 -2.07 30.43
C GLU A 756 -15.49 -3.57 30.67
N SER A 757 -15.81 -3.96 31.91
CA SER A 757 -16.16 -5.35 32.21
C SER A 757 -17.48 -5.72 31.54
N LYS A 758 -17.42 -6.55 30.50
CA LYS A 758 -18.57 -6.90 29.66
C LYS A 758 -18.46 -8.33 29.12
N VAL A 759 -19.58 -9.04 29.12
CA VAL A 759 -19.73 -10.35 28.47
C VAL A 759 -20.49 -10.12 27.16
N TYR A 760 -19.89 -10.55 26.05
CA TYR A 760 -20.45 -10.40 24.71
C TYR A 760 -21.18 -11.66 24.25
N SER A 761 -20.60 -12.83 24.58
CA SER A 761 -21.12 -14.14 24.18
C SER A 761 -20.98 -15.16 25.31
N PRO A 762 -21.88 -16.17 25.40
CA PRO A 762 -21.72 -17.26 26.35
C PRO A 762 -20.49 -18.10 25.99
N ARG A 763 -19.77 -18.55 27.01
CA ARG A 763 -18.59 -19.40 26.87
C ARG A 763 -18.96 -20.88 27.01
N PRO A 764 -18.34 -21.81 26.28
CA PRO A 764 -18.56 -23.24 26.48
C PRO A 764 -18.24 -23.68 27.91
N ALA A 765 -19.06 -24.58 28.46
CA ALA A 765 -18.88 -25.04 29.84
C ALA A 765 -17.47 -25.59 30.09
N PHE A 766 -16.92 -26.35 29.14
CA PHE A 766 -15.57 -26.90 29.22
C PHE A 766 -14.49 -25.81 29.26
N ALA A 767 -14.64 -24.73 28.48
CA ALA A 767 -13.70 -23.60 28.46
C ALA A 767 -13.60 -22.89 29.83
N THR A 768 -14.69 -22.88 30.60
CA THR A 768 -14.78 -22.24 31.92
C THR A 768 -14.57 -23.17 33.11
N THR A 769 -14.47 -24.49 32.89
CA THR A 769 -14.34 -25.48 33.96
C THR A 769 -12.92 -25.50 34.54
N SER A 770 -12.79 -25.62 35.87
CA SER A 770 -11.49 -25.83 36.53
C SER A 770 -11.12 -27.31 36.47
N PHE A 771 -9.91 -27.59 35.96
CA PHE A 771 -9.33 -28.92 35.81
C PHE A 771 -8.01 -28.97 36.58
N ASP A 772 -8.11 -28.86 37.90
CA ASP A 772 -6.95 -28.98 38.78
C ASP A 772 -6.42 -30.41 38.77
N ALA A 773 -5.09 -30.55 38.77
CA ALA A 773 -4.45 -31.87 38.81
C ALA A 773 -4.89 -32.64 40.08
N PRO A 774 -5.44 -33.87 39.93
CA PRO A 774 -5.86 -34.68 41.07
C PRO A 774 -4.74 -34.95 42.08
N LYS A 775 -5.08 -34.99 43.37
CA LYS A 775 -4.16 -35.36 44.47
C LYS A 775 -3.93 -36.87 44.56
N ARG A 776 -3.70 -37.53 43.42
CA ARG A 776 -3.38 -38.96 43.29
C ARG A 776 -2.29 -39.14 42.22
N ALA A 777 -1.68 -40.32 42.15
CA ALA A 777 -0.70 -40.62 41.11
C ALA A 777 -1.31 -40.46 39.69
N PRO A 778 -0.57 -39.90 38.71
CA PRO A 778 -1.01 -39.85 37.32
C PRO A 778 -1.24 -41.24 36.74
N ASP A 779 -2.24 -41.37 35.87
CA ASP A 779 -2.52 -42.59 35.12
C ASP A 779 -1.55 -42.77 33.94
N TYR A 780 -0.96 -41.68 33.47
CA TYR A 780 0.05 -41.65 32.43
C TYR A 780 1.09 -40.57 32.71
N VAL A 781 2.36 -40.93 32.52
CA VAL A 781 3.50 -40.01 32.62
C VAL A 781 4.40 -40.27 31.43
N VAL A 782 4.80 -39.21 30.73
CA VAL A 782 5.81 -39.29 29.68
C VAL A 782 6.69 -38.05 29.70
N GLU A 783 7.97 -38.25 29.45
CA GLU A 783 8.94 -37.18 29.28
C GLU A 783 9.26 -37.03 27.79
N LYS A 784 9.17 -35.80 27.29
CA LYS A 784 9.44 -35.44 25.90
C LYS A 784 10.48 -34.33 25.90
N LYS A 785 11.70 -34.67 25.50
CA LYS A 785 12.76 -33.69 25.30
C LYS A 785 12.47 -32.89 24.02
N THR A 786 12.41 -31.57 24.15
CA THR A 786 12.30 -30.68 22.98
C THR A 786 13.66 -30.54 22.31
N SER A 787 13.67 -30.29 21.00
CA SER A 787 14.90 -29.92 20.29
C SER A 787 15.35 -28.50 20.69
N ASP A 788 16.65 -28.22 20.60
CA ASP A 788 17.15 -26.84 20.69
C ASP A 788 16.55 -25.96 19.57
N ASN A 789 16.21 -26.57 18.43
CA ASN A 789 15.56 -25.93 17.28
C ASN A 789 14.03 -26.00 17.31
N GLN A 790 13.41 -26.42 18.43
CA GLN A 790 11.96 -26.68 18.47
C GLN A 790 11.13 -25.43 18.16
N ALA A 791 11.53 -24.27 18.70
CA ALA A 791 10.86 -23.00 18.42
C ALA A 791 11.07 -22.56 16.97
N ALA A 792 12.27 -22.77 16.41
CA ALA A 792 12.61 -22.46 15.03
C ALA A 792 11.79 -23.29 14.03
N LEU A 793 11.49 -24.56 14.36
CA LEU A 793 10.65 -25.42 13.54
C LEU A 793 9.15 -25.09 13.71
N TYR A 794 8.69 -24.90 14.95
CA TYR A 794 7.28 -24.65 15.24
C TYR A 794 6.79 -23.32 14.63
N ARG A 795 7.60 -22.26 14.66
CA ARG A 795 7.23 -20.95 14.09
C ARG A 795 6.86 -21.01 12.61
N LEU A 796 7.42 -21.96 11.84
CA LEU A 796 7.08 -22.19 10.43
C LEU A 796 5.63 -22.66 10.23
N SER A 797 4.93 -23.05 11.29
CA SER A 797 3.48 -23.29 11.26
C SER A 797 2.67 -21.99 11.21
N GLY A 798 3.30 -20.84 11.47
CA GLY A 798 2.75 -19.51 11.23
C GLY A 798 2.84 -18.49 12.38
N ASP A 799 3.36 -18.87 13.56
CA ASP A 799 3.66 -17.90 14.64
C ASP A 799 5.11 -17.41 14.58
N TYR A 800 5.30 -16.31 13.85
CA TYR A 800 6.60 -15.70 13.60
C TYR A 800 7.07 -14.69 14.65
N ASN A 801 6.41 -14.61 15.82
CA ASN A 801 6.81 -13.67 16.88
C ASN A 801 8.31 -13.80 17.24
N PRO A 802 9.10 -12.72 17.11
CA PRO A 802 10.56 -12.75 17.33
C PRO A 802 10.96 -13.22 18.74
N LEU A 803 10.07 -13.10 19.74
CA LEU A 803 10.25 -13.60 21.11
C LEU A 803 10.74 -15.05 21.19
N HIS A 804 10.43 -15.85 20.17
CA HIS A 804 10.72 -17.28 20.12
C HIS A 804 12.00 -17.65 19.38
N ILE A 805 12.71 -16.69 18.78
CA ILE A 805 13.93 -16.95 18.00
C ILE A 805 15.04 -15.91 18.21
N ASP A 806 14.69 -14.64 18.40
CA ASP A 806 15.62 -13.52 18.52
C ASP A 806 15.97 -13.27 20.02
N PRO A 807 17.26 -13.42 20.41
CA PRO A 807 17.70 -13.14 21.78
C PRO A 807 17.51 -11.70 22.24
N GLY A 808 17.69 -10.72 21.35
CA GLY A 808 17.51 -9.29 21.65
C GLY A 808 16.06 -8.99 21.96
N PHE A 809 15.14 -9.50 21.14
CA PHE A 809 13.71 -9.36 21.36
C PHE A 809 13.24 -10.09 22.63
N ALA A 810 13.73 -11.31 22.87
CA ALA A 810 13.43 -12.07 24.09
C ALA A 810 13.85 -11.33 25.36
N LYS A 811 15.03 -10.69 25.33
CA LYS A 811 15.51 -9.84 26.41
C LYS A 811 14.63 -8.61 26.64
N GLY A 812 14.13 -7.99 25.57
CA GLY A 812 13.12 -6.92 25.63
C GLY A 812 11.81 -7.37 26.31
N GLY A 813 11.43 -8.64 26.12
CA GLY A 813 10.34 -9.31 26.83
C GLY A 813 10.64 -9.71 28.29
N ASN A 814 11.83 -9.38 28.80
CA ASN A 814 12.35 -9.77 30.11
C ASN A 814 12.52 -11.30 30.27
N PHE A 815 12.97 -11.96 29.20
CA PHE A 815 13.43 -13.35 29.20
C PHE A 815 14.93 -13.41 28.92
N ASP A 816 15.65 -14.33 29.57
CA ASP A 816 17.11 -14.40 29.45
C ASP A 816 17.59 -14.92 28.08
N LYS A 817 16.70 -15.61 27.34
CA LYS A 817 16.92 -16.17 25.99
C LYS A 817 15.57 -16.47 25.33
N PRO A 818 15.51 -16.77 24.02
CA PRO A 818 14.27 -17.11 23.33
C PRO A 818 13.54 -18.28 24.00
N ILE A 819 12.23 -18.14 24.15
CA ILE A 819 11.37 -19.13 24.80
C ILE A 819 10.62 -19.95 23.76
N LEU A 820 10.26 -21.19 24.09
CA LEU A 820 9.36 -21.99 23.27
C LEU A 820 7.94 -21.40 23.32
N HIS A 821 7.23 -21.44 22.20
CA HIS A 821 5.82 -21.03 22.14
C HIS A 821 4.98 -21.82 23.16
N GLY A 822 4.07 -21.14 23.86
CA GLY A 822 3.13 -21.81 24.76
C GLY A 822 2.29 -22.84 24.01
N LEU A 823 1.82 -22.48 22.81
CA LEU A 823 1.05 -23.37 21.93
C LEU A 823 1.89 -24.55 21.37
N CYS A 824 3.22 -24.41 21.25
CA CYS A 824 4.11 -25.53 20.96
C CYS A 824 4.17 -26.50 22.15
N SER A 825 4.33 -25.98 23.37
CA SER A 825 4.31 -26.79 24.60
C SER A 825 2.97 -27.54 24.76
N PHE A 826 1.87 -26.90 24.37
CA PHE A 826 0.55 -27.53 24.28
C PHE A 826 0.54 -28.63 23.22
N GLY A 827 1.03 -28.37 22.00
CA GLY A 827 1.10 -29.35 20.92
C GLY A 827 1.90 -30.60 21.31
N VAL A 828 3.07 -30.45 21.94
CA VAL A 828 3.88 -31.58 22.44
C VAL A 828 3.08 -32.39 23.47
N SER A 829 2.38 -31.72 24.38
CA SER A 829 1.52 -32.36 25.38
C SER A 829 0.32 -33.06 24.73
N ALA A 830 -0.34 -32.39 23.78
CA ALA A 830 -1.50 -32.88 23.05
C ALA A 830 -1.14 -34.14 22.24
N LYS A 831 0.00 -34.15 21.55
CA LYS A 831 0.50 -35.34 20.86
C LYS A 831 0.66 -36.53 21.81
N ALA A 832 1.32 -36.32 22.95
CA ALA A 832 1.50 -37.37 23.96
C ALA A 832 0.16 -37.92 24.47
N LEU A 833 -0.84 -37.05 24.67
CA LEU A 833 -2.18 -37.46 25.06
C LEU A 833 -2.91 -38.20 23.94
N VAL A 834 -2.79 -37.75 22.69
CA VAL A 834 -3.41 -38.39 21.53
C VAL A 834 -2.84 -39.79 21.29
N ASP A 835 -1.52 -39.95 21.39
CA ASP A 835 -0.85 -41.24 21.24
C ASP A 835 -1.26 -42.24 22.34
N LYS A 836 -1.65 -41.74 23.52
CA LYS A 836 -2.06 -42.59 24.66
C LYS A 836 -3.56 -42.85 24.74
N PHE A 837 -4.37 -41.82 24.54
CA PHE A 837 -5.81 -41.81 24.85
C PHE A 837 -6.71 -41.65 23.61
N GLY A 838 -6.13 -41.33 22.45
CA GLY A 838 -6.86 -41.04 21.21
C GLY A 838 -7.13 -39.54 20.99
N ASN A 839 -7.69 -39.22 19.82
CA ASN A 839 -8.04 -37.85 19.46
C ASN A 839 -9.05 -37.23 20.45
N PHE A 840 -9.02 -35.90 20.59
CA PHE A 840 -9.91 -35.14 21.48
C PHE A 840 -10.74 -34.12 20.72
N GLU A 841 -11.99 -33.91 21.11
CA GLU A 841 -12.90 -32.92 20.51
C GLU A 841 -12.82 -31.53 21.16
N GLU A 842 -12.35 -31.46 22.41
CA GLU A 842 -12.15 -30.19 23.13
C GLU A 842 -10.85 -30.22 23.94
N ALA A 843 -10.17 -29.09 24.04
CA ALA A 843 -9.01 -28.88 24.90
C ALA A 843 -9.10 -27.53 25.58
N LYS A 844 -8.68 -27.49 26.84
CA LYS A 844 -8.58 -26.26 27.64
C LYS A 844 -7.32 -26.32 28.48
N LEU A 845 -6.58 -25.21 28.56
CA LEU A 845 -5.34 -25.14 29.34
C LEU A 845 -4.98 -23.71 29.75
N ARG A 846 -4.12 -23.61 30.77
CA ARG A 846 -3.50 -22.36 31.21
C ARG A 846 -1.97 -22.44 31.14
N PHE A 847 -1.36 -21.44 30.53
CA PHE A 847 0.08 -21.26 30.53
C PHE A 847 0.50 -20.59 31.83
N THR A 848 1.41 -21.22 32.57
CA THR A 848 1.81 -20.77 33.93
C THR A 848 3.27 -20.34 34.02
N SER A 849 4.11 -20.77 33.09
CA SER A 849 5.52 -20.40 33.01
C SER A 849 6.07 -20.67 31.61
N VAL A 850 7.23 -20.12 31.30
CA VAL A 850 7.95 -20.35 30.05
C VAL A 850 8.69 -21.69 30.03
N VAL A 851 8.89 -22.18 28.81
CA VAL A 851 9.76 -23.32 28.45
C VAL A 851 10.86 -22.76 27.57
N TYR A 852 12.08 -23.26 27.70
CA TYR A 852 13.17 -22.97 26.78
C TYR A 852 13.36 -24.14 25.81
N PRO A 853 13.67 -23.89 24.51
CA PRO A 853 14.05 -24.97 23.59
C PRO A 853 15.20 -25.81 24.18
N GLY A 854 15.14 -27.13 23.97
CA GLY A 854 16.06 -28.11 24.55
C GLY A 854 15.62 -28.72 25.89
N GLU A 855 14.68 -28.06 26.61
CA GLU A 855 14.17 -28.56 27.89
C GLU A 855 13.24 -29.77 27.73
N THR A 856 13.12 -30.55 28.80
CA THR A 856 12.32 -31.77 28.85
C THR A 856 10.96 -31.49 29.47
N LEU A 857 9.91 -31.73 28.68
CA LEU A 857 8.51 -31.62 29.12
C LEU A 857 8.04 -32.96 29.68
N LYS A 858 7.75 -32.99 30.98
CA LYS A 858 7.06 -34.08 31.65
C LYS A 858 5.56 -33.84 31.61
N VAL A 859 4.84 -34.65 30.85
CA VAL A 859 3.38 -34.64 30.74
C VAL A 859 2.82 -35.68 31.70
N GLU A 860 2.03 -35.22 32.67
CA GLU A 860 1.33 -36.05 33.64
C GLU A 860 -0.16 -35.96 33.36
N ALA A 861 -0.85 -37.10 33.27
CA ALA A 861 -2.26 -37.15 32.90
C ALA A 861 -3.08 -38.08 33.80
N TRP A 862 -4.31 -37.69 34.07
CA TRP A 862 -5.29 -38.39 34.89
C TRP A 862 -6.60 -38.52 34.10
N LYS A 863 -7.05 -39.75 33.89
CA LYS A 863 -8.34 -39.99 33.23
C LYS A 863 -9.45 -39.92 34.28
N GLU A 864 -10.35 -38.95 34.11
CA GLU A 864 -11.47 -38.70 35.01
C GLU A 864 -12.78 -38.97 34.25
N GLY A 865 -13.55 -39.97 34.69
CA GLY A 865 -14.75 -40.40 33.98
C GLY A 865 -14.46 -41.14 32.66
N LYS A 866 -15.37 -41.03 31.68
CA LYS A 866 -15.29 -41.80 30.43
C LYS A 866 -14.40 -41.13 29.38
N ASP A 867 -14.46 -39.81 29.30
CA ASP A 867 -13.99 -39.02 28.16
C ASP A 867 -13.11 -37.83 28.55
N VAL A 868 -12.90 -37.51 29.84
CA VAL A 868 -12.05 -36.38 30.24
C VAL A 868 -10.68 -36.87 30.71
N VAL A 869 -9.62 -36.25 30.19
CA VAL A 869 -8.24 -36.45 30.65
C VAL A 869 -7.70 -35.10 31.13
N ILE A 870 -7.53 -34.97 32.44
CA ILE A 870 -6.85 -33.84 33.07
C ILE A 870 -5.36 -34.03 32.87
N PHE A 871 -4.61 -32.98 32.52
CA PHE A 871 -3.17 -33.07 32.38
C PHE A 871 -2.44 -31.86 32.95
N ARG A 872 -1.16 -32.05 33.21
CA ARG A 872 -0.21 -31.04 33.66
C ARG A 872 1.12 -31.26 32.95
N THR A 873 1.78 -30.17 32.57
CA THR A 873 3.11 -30.24 31.95
C THR A 873 4.11 -29.46 32.80
N THR A 874 5.23 -30.11 33.11
CA THR A 874 6.31 -29.58 33.95
C THR A 874 7.63 -29.65 33.19
N VAL A 875 8.46 -28.62 33.27
CA VAL A 875 9.86 -28.67 32.83
C VAL A 875 10.67 -29.44 33.87
N VAL A 876 11.28 -30.55 33.48
CA VAL A 876 12.00 -31.47 34.40
C VAL A 876 13.20 -30.77 35.02
N GLU A 877 14.00 -30.08 34.23
CA GLU A 877 15.27 -29.48 34.61
C GLU A 877 15.12 -28.43 35.71
N ARG A 878 14.01 -27.68 35.68
CA ARG A 878 13.72 -26.60 36.62
C ARG A 878 12.63 -26.95 37.64
N ASN A 879 11.96 -28.09 37.47
CA ASN A 879 10.79 -28.50 38.25
C ASN A 879 9.70 -27.39 38.29
N VAL A 880 9.43 -26.78 37.14
CA VAL A 880 8.44 -25.69 37.00
C VAL A 880 7.25 -26.14 36.17
N ILE A 881 6.04 -25.94 36.69
CA ILE A 881 4.80 -26.21 35.96
C ILE A 881 4.60 -25.13 34.90
N VAL A 882 4.50 -25.54 33.64
CA VAL A 882 4.35 -24.66 32.47
C VAL A 882 2.95 -24.69 31.88
N ILE A 883 2.25 -25.84 31.99
CA ILE A 883 0.83 -25.97 31.65
C ILE A 883 0.09 -26.54 32.86
N ASN A 884 -0.96 -25.87 33.28
CA ASN A 884 -1.81 -26.27 34.41
C ASN A 884 -3.28 -25.98 34.13
N ASN A 885 -4.16 -26.40 35.05
CA ASN A 885 -5.61 -26.22 34.93
C ASN A 885 -6.14 -26.70 33.57
N ALA A 886 -5.63 -27.86 33.13
CA ALA A 886 -5.71 -28.29 31.75
C ALA A 886 -6.38 -29.65 31.60
N ALA A 887 -7.20 -29.80 30.56
CA ALA A 887 -7.83 -31.06 30.21
C ALA A 887 -8.12 -31.15 28.71
N VAL A 888 -8.22 -32.38 28.24
CA VAL A 888 -8.78 -32.72 26.92
C VAL A 888 -10.01 -33.60 27.09
N LYS A 889 -11.00 -33.43 26.21
CA LYS A 889 -12.18 -34.30 26.11
C LYS A 889 -12.01 -35.23 24.91
N ILE A 890 -11.72 -36.49 25.17
CA ILE A 890 -11.45 -37.54 24.18
C ILE A 890 -12.69 -37.76 23.30
N LEU A 891 -12.46 -37.88 21.99
CA LEU A 891 -13.48 -38.18 20.99
C LEU A 891 -14.07 -39.57 21.28
N GLY A 892 -15.39 -39.65 21.45
CA GLY A 892 -16.06 -40.92 21.74
C GLY A 892 -15.95 -41.91 20.58
N ASN A 893 -15.88 -43.22 20.88
CA ASN A 893 -15.79 -44.34 19.93
C ASN A 893 -16.99 -44.52 18.97
N GLY A 894 -17.81 -43.48 18.74
CA GLY A 894 -19.11 -43.56 18.06
C GLY A 894 -19.15 -43.16 16.58
N SER A 895 -18.08 -42.57 16.01
CA SER A 895 -18.16 -42.02 14.65
C SER A 895 -16.84 -41.99 13.86
N ALA A 896 -15.92 -42.90 14.14
CA ALA A 896 -14.72 -43.11 13.32
C ALA A 896 -14.55 -44.60 13.02
N LYS A 897 -15.17 -45.06 11.92
CA LYS A 897 -14.54 -46.11 11.12
C LYS A 897 -13.72 -45.36 10.07
N LEU A 898 -12.41 -45.61 10.11
CA LEU A 898 -11.39 -45.24 9.12
C LEU A 898 -11.89 -45.46 7.69
#